data_AF-A0AAV5G809-F1
#
_entry.id   AF-A0AAV5G809-F1
#
_cell.length_a   1.000
_cell.length_b   1.000
_cell.length_c   1.000
_cell.angle_alpha   90.00
_cell.angle_beta   90.00
_cell.angle_gamma   90.00
#
_symmetry.space_group_name_H-M   'P 1'
#
loop_
_entity.id
_entity.type
_entity.pdbx_description
1 polymer ?
#
loop_
_entity_poly.entity_id
_entity_poly.type
_entity_poly.pdbx_seq_one_letter_code
_entity_poly.pdbx_strand_id
1 'polypeptide(L)'
;MPHEMSWRWSLPRSEDANASLALTSDGFNPSGSRLNGMDYDSIVIGGGPAGLTALKTLRENGFKCILFEAEQAVGGTFRYRSYEQAELVSSKQLTAFSDFRFPPEQGDHVTLPEFVRYLERYCDHFGLWRDIRLGSRVMGVNRRAGGEGHVVEVKREGEDRIQRFTCRYLTICTGLHVIPQTPVLPGIEHVAEHPHKRVCHSSEYKQLAELKGRRVLILGTGETGMDLAYSSIKAGAEEVVLCSRGGFLSFPKVLNNFRVLGSTFDGHLPIDGLITNLFESAYVHPWIAASHLRWFVSDFVIKRVLWGLTGTSAGCAQWVGELPPERLGRAYVFLNKSHKAMTYINRPYKKRSKLLSLVSDYYDPPEDAATPGIVELAPWPVGFEEDGTVKWDWDACEKKGGSWKRVRARMEGRKIEPNLVIFASGYKQEFSSWLSPEYPRPWDTDVRDVLSSSATDVAFIGFVRPGVGAIPPIAEQQSMWWTALLQQKMKLPTDPPHYYLLSRPEARIQYGVDHSTYMSTLARDMGASPGLWELLRTHGPFITLVYCFSAAFTSHYRLVGPFKSDKAPDVVRTEIWDTGNIFMGVIPMAFYAIVNLAALLLETIWIAFGRPDVLGWYERTTGKDPRGLRKTVAPEPREKKRRVVEVGERLPN
;
A
#
# COMPACT_ATOMS: atom_id res chain seq x y z
N MET A 1 -40.61 36.73 -4.73
CA MET A 1 -40.27 35.30 -4.84
C MET A 1 -38.94 35.18 -5.57
N PRO A 2 -37.88 34.81 -4.85
CA PRO A 2 -37.09 33.67 -5.31
C PRO A 2 -36.50 32.79 -4.17
N HIS A 3 -36.42 31.49 -4.47
CA HIS A 3 -35.50 30.44 -4.02
C HIS A 3 -34.65 30.64 -2.74
N GLU A 4 -35.02 29.92 -1.69
CA GLU A 4 -34.17 29.59 -0.55
C GLU A 4 -33.17 28.47 -0.92
N MET A 5 -31.86 28.75 -0.78
CA MET A 5 -30.80 27.75 -0.73
C MET A 5 -30.24 27.71 0.69
N SER A 6 -30.53 26.63 1.42
CA SER A 6 -29.91 26.37 2.72
C SER A 6 -28.67 25.49 2.55
N TRP A 7 -27.49 26.04 2.82
CA TRP A 7 -26.27 25.26 3.04
C TRP A 7 -25.71 25.66 4.41
N ARG A 8 -25.69 24.71 5.35
CA ARG A 8 -25.00 24.83 6.64
C ARG A 8 -24.22 23.56 6.93
N TRP A 9 -22.95 23.76 7.25
CA TRP A 9 -22.10 22.81 7.95
C TRP A 9 -22.75 22.38 9.26
N SER A 10 -23.13 21.10 9.36
CA SER A 10 -23.55 20.50 10.61
C SER A 10 -22.32 19.93 11.34
N LEU A 11 -21.83 20.67 12.33
CA LEU A 11 -21.38 20.00 13.56
C LEU A 11 -22.62 19.25 14.10
N PRO A 12 -22.52 17.96 14.47
CA PRO A 12 -23.70 17.20 14.88
C PRO A 12 -24.29 17.86 16.14
N ARG A 13 -25.44 18.54 15.97
CA ARG A 13 -26.27 18.93 17.10
C ARG A 13 -26.88 17.65 17.66
N SER A 14 -26.92 17.52 18.97
CA SER A 14 -27.46 16.36 19.68
C SER A 14 -28.94 16.08 19.41
N GLU A 15 -29.63 16.93 18.66
CA GLU A 15 -31.03 16.77 18.25
C GLU A 15 -31.20 16.06 16.89
N ASP A 16 -30.15 16.00 16.05
CA ASP A 16 -30.16 15.21 14.80
C ASP A 16 -29.83 13.72 15.03
N ALA A 17 -29.46 13.36 16.27
CA ALA A 17 -29.22 11.98 16.70
C ALA A 17 -30.51 11.21 17.04
N ASN A 18 -31.67 11.88 17.03
CA ASN A 18 -32.98 11.29 17.36
C ASN A 18 -34.02 11.43 16.23
N ALA A 19 -33.61 11.78 15.01
CA ALA A 19 -34.46 11.60 13.83
C ALA A 19 -34.53 10.10 13.51
N SER A 20 -35.46 9.44 14.20
CA SER A 20 -36.12 8.19 13.87
C SER A 20 -35.61 7.52 12.59
N LEU A 21 -34.98 6.36 12.81
CA LEU A 21 -35.22 5.14 12.07
C LEU A 21 -36.73 4.97 11.78
N ALA A 22 -37.25 5.69 10.79
CA ALA A 22 -38.35 5.20 9.98
C ALA A 22 -37.70 4.26 8.96
N LEU A 23 -37.27 3.09 9.48
CA LEU A 23 -37.22 1.88 8.69
C LEU A 23 -38.59 1.79 8.01
N THR A 24 -38.65 1.99 6.70
CA THR A 24 -39.67 1.27 5.95
C THR A 24 -39.42 -0.19 6.29
N SER A 25 -40.33 -0.76 7.07
CA SER A 25 -40.34 -2.16 7.48
C SER A 25 -40.55 -3.14 6.32
N ASP A 26 -40.32 -2.69 5.09
CA ASP A 26 -40.13 -3.56 3.94
C ASP A 26 -38.73 -4.15 4.07
N GLY A 27 -38.67 -5.29 4.76
CA GLY A 27 -37.46 -6.06 4.94
C GLY A 27 -36.73 -6.21 3.61
N PHE A 28 -35.51 -5.65 3.54
CA PHE A 28 -34.54 -6.04 2.54
C PHE A 28 -34.36 -7.54 2.66
N ASN A 29 -34.99 -8.27 1.75
CA ASN A 29 -34.85 -9.70 1.62
C ASN A 29 -33.78 -9.95 0.54
N PRO A 30 -32.50 -10.16 0.88
CA PRO A 30 -31.49 -10.52 -0.12
C PRO A 30 -31.82 -11.87 -0.79
N SER A 31 -32.67 -12.70 -0.17
CA SER A 31 -33.21 -13.92 -0.79
C SER A 31 -34.47 -13.70 -1.65
N GLY A 32 -34.97 -12.46 -1.73
CA GLY A 32 -36.23 -12.11 -2.41
C GLY A 32 -36.08 -11.64 -3.86
N SER A 33 -34.91 -11.15 -4.27
CA SER A 33 -34.62 -11.06 -5.70
C SER A 33 -34.32 -12.47 -6.18
N ARG A 34 -35.30 -13.13 -6.80
CA ARG A 34 -35.03 -14.35 -7.58
C ARG A 34 -33.78 -14.07 -8.40
N LEU A 35 -32.73 -14.88 -8.25
CA LEU A 35 -31.62 -14.89 -9.20
C LEU A 35 -32.28 -15.04 -10.57
N ASN A 36 -32.35 -13.97 -11.36
CA ASN A 36 -33.08 -13.93 -12.63
C ASN A 36 -32.36 -14.80 -13.66
N GLY A 37 -32.43 -16.13 -13.48
CA GLY A 37 -31.63 -17.12 -14.19
C GLY A 37 -30.11 -16.95 -14.03
N MET A 38 -29.63 -16.45 -12.88
CA MET A 38 -28.20 -16.32 -12.57
C MET A 38 -27.75 -17.36 -11.54
N ASP A 39 -26.50 -17.81 -11.62
CA ASP A 39 -25.97 -18.81 -10.68
C ASP A 39 -25.64 -18.18 -9.31
N TYR A 40 -25.07 -16.96 -9.32
CA TYR A 40 -24.58 -16.26 -8.14
C TYR A 40 -24.92 -14.76 -8.17
N ASP A 41 -24.97 -14.11 -7.01
CA ASP A 41 -25.01 -12.66 -6.93
C ASP A 41 -23.65 -12.07 -7.31
N SER A 42 -22.56 -12.60 -6.76
CA SER A 42 -21.20 -12.16 -7.07
C SER A 42 -20.25 -13.33 -7.29
N ILE A 43 -19.40 -13.22 -8.31
CA ILE A 43 -18.23 -14.09 -8.49
C ILE A 43 -16.97 -13.32 -8.07
N VAL A 44 -16.22 -13.90 -7.14
CA VAL A 44 -14.93 -13.39 -6.66
C VAL A 44 -13.79 -14.10 -7.40
N ILE A 45 -12.84 -13.34 -7.95
CA ILE A 45 -11.73 -13.90 -8.73
C ILE A 45 -10.41 -13.70 -7.97
N GLY A 46 -9.81 -14.79 -7.50
CA GLY A 46 -8.55 -14.84 -6.74
C GLY A 46 -8.76 -15.11 -5.26
N GLY A 47 -8.02 -16.07 -4.69
CA GLY A 47 -8.06 -16.55 -3.30
C GLY A 47 -6.89 -16.04 -2.44
N GLY A 48 -6.35 -14.86 -2.76
CA GLY A 48 -5.49 -14.09 -1.86
C GLY A 48 -6.28 -13.33 -0.79
N PRO A 49 -5.61 -12.58 0.11
CA PRO A 49 -6.26 -11.85 1.20
C PRO A 49 -7.47 -11.00 0.75
N ALA A 50 -7.35 -10.29 -0.37
CA ALA A 50 -8.42 -9.46 -0.92
C ALA A 50 -9.67 -10.26 -1.33
N GLY A 51 -9.48 -11.44 -1.91
CA GLY A 51 -10.58 -12.32 -2.28
C GLY A 51 -11.26 -12.94 -1.07
N LEU A 52 -10.46 -13.33 -0.07
CA LEU A 52 -10.99 -13.90 1.18
C LEU A 52 -11.83 -12.88 1.95
N THR A 53 -11.36 -11.63 2.08
CA THR A 53 -12.15 -10.57 2.72
C THR A 53 -13.39 -10.21 1.91
N ALA A 54 -13.30 -10.18 0.58
CA ALA A 54 -14.44 -9.90 -0.29
C ALA A 54 -15.51 -10.99 -0.18
N LEU A 55 -15.13 -12.26 -0.30
CA LEU A 55 -16.03 -13.41 -0.16
C LEU A 55 -16.70 -13.40 1.20
N LYS A 56 -15.92 -13.24 2.27
CA LYS A 56 -16.43 -13.22 3.65
C LYS A 56 -17.43 -12.08 3.85
N THR A 57 -17.06 -10.86 3.47
CA THR A 57 -17.89 -9.67 3.68
C THR A 57 -19.20 -9.76 2.90
N LEU A 58 -19.16 -10.18 1.63
CA LEU A 58 -20.37 -10.35 0.82
C LEU A 58 -21.28 -11.45 1.40
N ARG A 59 -20.72 -12.61 1.77
CA ARG A 59 -21.50 -13.73 2.31
C ARG A 59 -22.19 -13.41 3.62
N GLU A 60 -21.49 -12.78 4.57
CA GLU A 60 -22.09 -12.36 5.84
C GLU A 60 -23.21 -11.34 5.66
N ASN A 61 -23.21 -10.63 4.53
CA ASN A 61 -24.19 -9.62 4.18
C ASN A 61 -25.30 -10.13 3.25
N GLY A 62 -25.43 -11.46 3.12
CA GLY A 62 -26.56 -12.12 2.47
C GLY A 62 -26.40 -12.39 0.99
N PHE A 63 -25.26 -12.07 0.38
CA PHE A 63 -25.02 -12.34 -1.04
C PHE A 63 -24.61 -13.81 -1.26
N LYS A 64 -25.20 -14.45 -2.28
CA LYS A 64 -24.78 -15.77 -2.76
C LYS A 64 -23.54 -15.61 -3.63
N CYS A 65 -22.39 -16.06 -3.13
CA CYS A 65 -21.10 -15.86 -3.79
C CYS A 65 -20.33 -17.16 -4.00
N ILE A 66 -19.43 -17.14 -4.99
CA ILE A 66 -18.41 -18.17 -5.19
C ILE A 66 -17.07 -17.50 -5.52
N LEU A 67 -15.98 -18.08 -5.02
CA LEU A 67 -14.62 -17.65 -5.29
C LEU A 67 -13.89 -18.68 -6.15
N PHE A 68 -13.28 -18.23 -7.25
CA PHE A 68 -12.39 -19.05 -8.07
C PHE A 68 -10.92 -18.64 -7.83
N GLU A 69 -10.12 -19.58 -7.35
CA GLU A 69 -8.67 -19.44 -7.17
C GLU A 69 -7.96 -20.33 -8.19
N ALA A 70 -7.05 -19.74 -8.96
CA ALA A 70 -6.37 -20.42 -10.05
C ALA A 70 -5.37 -21.48 -9.56
N GLU A 71 -4.81 -21.31 -8.36
CA GLU A 71 -3.82 -22.21 -7.77
C GLU A 71 -4.48 -23.23 -6.81
N GLN A 72 -3.73 -24.24 -6.37
CA GLN A 72 -4.25 -25.37 -5.55
C GLN A 72 -4.54 -25.03 -4.07
N ALA A 73 -4.29 -23.80 -3.64
CA ALA A 73 -4.46 -23.36 -2.25
C ALA A 73 -4.58 -21.83 -2.17
N VAL A 74 -5.22 -21.36 -1.11
CA VAL A 74 -5.37 -19.93 -0.79
C VAL A 74 -4.04 -19.29 -0.38
N GLY A 75 -4.02 -17.95 -0.38
CA GLY A 75 -2.90 -17.12 0.09
C GLY A 75 -2.23 -16.32 -1.02
N GLY A 76 -2.45 -16.68 -2.29
CA GLY A 76 -1.97 -15.92 -3.45
C GLY A 76 -0.46 -15.68 -3.43
N THR A 77 -0.02 -14.44 -3.67
CA THR A 77 1.41 -14.04 -3.69
C THR A 77 2.16 -14.48 -2.43
N PHE A 78 1.53 -14.46 -1.25
CA PHE A 78 2.18 -14.82 0.02
C PHE A 78 2.52 -16.31 0.11
N ARG A 79 1.81 -17.17 -0.63
CA ARG A 79 2.13 -18.60 -0.72
C ARG A 79 3.09 -18.88 -1.87
N TYR A 80 2.78 -18.43 -3.08
CA TYR A 80 3.45 -18.90 -4.29
C TYR A 80 4.67 -18.06 -4.72
N ARG A 81 4.72 -16.78 -4.31
CA ARG A 81 5.79 -15.84 -4.66
C ARG A 81 6.62 -15.44 -3.42
N SER A 82 6.56 -16.28 -2.39
CA SER A 82 7.41 -16.22 -1.19
C SER A 82 8.79 -16.83 -1.44
N TYR A 83 9.69 -16.61 -0.49
CA TYR A 83 11.03 -17.20 -0.41
C TYR A 83 11.38 -17.44 1.06
N GLU A 84 12.39 -18.26 1.31
CA GLU A 84 12.85 -18.62 2.65
C GLU A 84 13.20 -17.36 3.47
N GLN A 85 12.83 -17.37 4.75
CA GLN A 85 13.00 -16.24 5.69
C GLN A 85 12.24 -14.95 5.33
N ALA A 86 11.39 -14.96 4.29
CA ALA A 86 10.53 -13.84 4.00
C ALA A 86 9.52 -13.61 5.15
N GLU A 87 9.35 -12.35 5.51
CA GLU A 87 8.46 -11.88 6.57
C GLU A 87 7.67 -10.66 6.11
N LEU A 88 6.56 -10.39 6.78
CA LEU A 88 5.79 -9.18 6.55
C LEU A 88 6.60 -7.95 6.99
N VAL A 89 6.67 -6.94 6.12
CA VAL A 89 7.26 -5.64 6.45
C VAL A 89 6.34 -4.77 7.29
N SER A 90 5.04 -5.10 7.33
CA SER A 90 4.06 -4.48 8.22
C SER A 90 3.91 -5.28 9.51
N SER A 91 3.53 -4.61 10.58
CA SER A 91 3.21 -5.25 11.86
C SER A 91 2.00 -6.16 11.75
N LYS A 92 1.93 -7.16 12.65
CA LYS A 92 0.78 -8.04 12.80
C LYS A 92 -0.47 -7.22 13.14
N GLN A 93 -0.28 -6.15 13.91
CA GLN A 93 -1.36 -5.28 14.35
C GLN A 93 -2.02 -4.53 13.20
N LEU A 94 -1.20 -4.03 12.26
CA LEU A 94 -1.72 -3.34 11.08
C LEU A 94 -2.24 -4.32 10.03
N THR A 95 -1.63 -5.49 9.88
CA THR A 95 -1.96 -6.43 8.80
C THR A 95 -3.17 -7.32 9.09
N ALA A 96 -3.44 -7.62 10.36
CA ALA A 96 -4.57 -8.45 10.75
C ALA A 96 -5.91 -7.84 10.33
N PHE A 97 -6.87 -8.72 10.02
CA PHE A 97 -8.24 -8.33 9.71
C PHE A 97 -8.93 -7.86 10.97
N SER A 98 -9.87 -6.94 10.80
CA SER A 98 -10.45 -6.20 11.92
C SER A 98 -11.22 -7.05 12.93
N ASP A 99 -11.77 -8.19 12.51
CA ASP A 99 -12.55 -9.13 13.32
C ASP A 99 -11.89 -10.52 13.46
N PHE A 100 -10.64 -10.66 13.01
CA PHE A 100 -9.85 -11.86 13.16
C PHE A 100 -8.37 -11.51 13.36
N ARG A 101 -7.90 -11.65 14.59
CA ARG A 101 -6.58 -11.17 15.01
C ARG A 101 -5.55 -12.30 15.10
N PHE A 102 -4.28 -11.95 15.14
CA PHE A 102 -3.22 -12.91 15.42
C PHE A 102 -3.24 -13.33 16.90
N PRO A 103 -2.73 -14.52 17.23
CA PRO A 103 -2.52 -14.88 18.63
C PRO A 103 -1.61 -13.85 19.35
N PRO A 104 -1.83 -13.57 20.65
CA PRO A 104 -1.03 -12.62 21.42
C PRO A 104 0.48 -12.90 21.37
N GLU A 105 0.86 -14.18 21.44
CA GLU A 105 2.24 -14.70 21.44
C GLU A 105 2.96 -14.58 20.09
N GLN A 106 2.24 -14.31 19.00
CA GLN A 106 2.84 -14.15 17.67
C GLN A 106 3.79 -12.93 17.64
N GLY A 107 4.99 -13.10 17.09
CA GLY A 107 5.90 -11.97 16.85
C GLY A 107 5.29 -10.91 15.91
N ASP A 108 5.70 -9.65 16.07
CA ASP A 108 5.04 -8.54 15.35
C ASP A 108 5.26 -8.58 13.82
N HIS A 109 6.42 -9.04 13.36
CA HIS A 109 6.66 -9.29 11.94
C HIS A 109 6.56 -10.79 11.64
N VAL A 110 5.42 -11.17 11.10
CA VAL A 110 5.03 -12.57 10.87
C VAL A 110 5.72 -13.11 9.62
N THR A 111 6.20 -14.36 9.66
CA THR A 111 6.76 -15.01 8.47
C THR A 111 5.68 -15.25 7.42
N LEU A 112 6.03 -15.32 6.13
CA LEU A 112 5.02 -15.55 5.10
C LEU A 112 4.25 -16.88 5.26
N PRO A 113 4.88 -18.01 5.64
CA PRO A 113 4.16 -19.25 5.93
C PRO A 113 3.17 -19.14 7.09
N GLU A 114 3.53 -18.42 8.17
CA GLU A 114 2.61 -18.14 9.28
C GLU A 114 1.43 -17.26 8.85
N PHE A 115 1.68 -16.25 8.01
CA PHE A 115 0.60 -15.42 7.47
C PHE A 115 -0.35 -16.24 6.60
N VAL A 116 0.16 -17.16 5.78
CA VAL A 116 -0.67 -18.08 5.01
C VAL A 116 -1.51 -18.98 5.92
N ARG A 117 -0.92 -19.52 7.01
CA ARG A 117 -1.69 -20.27 8.02
C ARG A 117 -2.77 -19.43 8.69
N TYR A 118 -2.50 -18.15 8.94
CA TYR A 118 -3.49 -17.20 9.44
C TYR A 118 -4.67 -17.05 8.45
N LEU A 119 -4.42 -17.00 7.14
CA LEU A 119 -5.47 -16.94 6.11
C LEU A 119 -6.27 -18.25 6.01
N GLU A 120 -5.61 -19.40 6.17
CA GLU A 120 -6.29 -20.70 6.24
C GLU A 120 -7.22 -20.78 7.46
N ARG A 121 -6.72 -20.37 8.64
CA ARG A 121 -7.54 -20.27 9.86
C ARG A 121 -8.69 -19.26 9.71
N TYR A 122 -8.51 -18.19 8.94
CA TYR A 122 -9.58 -17.26 8.61
C TYR A 122 -10.68 -17.95 7.78
N CYS A 123 -10.29 -18.74 6.77
CA CYS A 123 -11.22 -19.55 5.99
C CYS A 123 -11.97 -20.58 6.87
N ASP A 124 -11.28 -21.24 7.80
CA ASP A 124 -11.89 -22.18 8.74
C ASP A 124 -12.88 -21.47 9.67
N HIS A 125 -12.47 -20.37 10.29
CA HIS A 125 -13.26 -19.64 11.28
C HIS A 125 -14.59 -19.13 10.70
N PHE A 126 -14.57 -18.59 9.48
CA PHE A 126 -15.76 -18.08 8.81
C PHE A 126 -16.42 -19.10 7.87
N GLY A 127 -15.92 -20.35 7.83
CA GLY A 127 -16.47 -21.43 7.01
C GLY A 127 -16.54 -21.10 5.52
N LEU A 128 -15.49 -20.47 4.99
CA LEU A 128 -15.40 -19.97 3.60
C LEU A 128 -15.14 -21.07 2.58
N TRP A 129 -14.50 -22.17 2.97
CA TRP A 129 -14.07 -23.25 2.06
C TRP A 129 -15.19 -23.80 1.16
N ARG A 130 -16.43 -23.82 1.64
CA ARG A 130 -17.59 -24.32 0.90
C ARG A 130 -17.85 -23.54 -0.41
N ASP A 131 -17.46 -22.26 -0.44
CA ASP A 131 -17.65 -21.34 -1.57
C ASP A 131 -16.35 -20.98 -2.27
N ILE A 132 -15.26 -21.71 -1.97
CA ILE A 132 -13.98 -21.58 -2.66
C ILE A 132 -13.84 -22.77 -3.62
N ARG A 133 -13.39 -22.48 -4.84
CA ARG A 133 -12.98 -23.47 -5.84
C ARG A 133 -11.51 -23.24 -6.16
N LEU A 134 -10.67 -24.11 -5.62
CA LEU A 134 -9.23 -24.14 -5.85
C LEU A 134 -8.91 -24.80 -7.20
N GLY A 135 -7.72 -24.54 -7.73
CA GLY A 135 -7.27 -25.05 -9.03
C GLY A 135 -8.22 -24.65 -10.16
N SER A 136 -8.97 -23.57 -10.02
CA SER A 136 -10.06 -23.15 -10.91
C SER A 136 -9.73 -21.80 -11.52
N ARG A 137 -9.07 -21.83 -12.68
CA ARG A 137 -8.60 -20.63 -13.38
C ARG A 137 -9.72 -20.01 -14.19
N VAL A 138 -9.99 -18.72 -13.97
CA VAL A 138 -10.84 -17.94 -14.87
C VAL A 138 -10.09 -17.71 -16.18
N MET A 139 -10.68 -18.21 -17.27
CA MET A 139 -10.14 -18.12 -18.63
C MET A 139 -10.76 -16.98 -19.43
N GLY A 140 -11.99 -16.58 -19.08
CA GLY A 140 -12.76 -15.61 -19.85
C GLY A 140 -13.85 -14.95 -19.00
N VAL A 141 -14.06 -13.65 -19.19
CA VAL A 141 -15.18 -12.90 -18.62
C VAL A 141 -15.78 -12.00 -19.69
N ASN A 142 -17.08 -12.17 -19.93
CA ASN A 142 -17.85 -11.45 -20.95
C ASN A 142 -19.18 -10.96 -20.37
N ARG A 143 -19.75 -9.88 -20.93
CA ARG A 143 -21.13 -9.49 -20.61
C ARG A 143 -22.13 -10.56 -21.09
N ARG A 144 -23.25 -10.73 -20.37
CA ARG A 144 -24.35 -11.59 -20.85
C ARG A 144 -25.02 -10.98 -22.09
N ALA A 145 -25.60 -11.84 -22.93
CA ALA A 145 -26.50 -11.40 -24.00
C ALA A 145 -27.69 -10.63 -23.38
N GLY A 146 -27.87 -9.37 -23.77
CA GLY A 146 -28.87 -8.45 -23.17
C GLY A 146 -28.30 -7.43 -22.18
N GLY A 147 -27.00 -7.50 -21.85
CA GLY A 147 -26.28 -6.47 -21.09
C GLY A 147 -26.33 -6.60 -19.56
N GLU A 148 -27.29 -7.33 -18.99
CA GLU A 148 -27.39 -7.51 -17.53
C GLU A 148 -26.55 -8.70 -17.03
N GLY A 149 -25.56 -8.41 -16.19
CA GLY A 149 -24.70 -9.40 -15.55
C GLY A 149 -23.57 -9.94 -16.43
N HIS A 150 -22.91 -10.98 -15.94
CA HIS A 150 -21.63 -11.47 -16.45
C HIS A 150 -21.68 -12.98 -16.71
N VAL A 151 -20.87 -13.43 -17.68
CA VAL A 151 -20.54 -14.84 -17.92
C VAL A 151 -19.05 -15.02 -17.60
N VAL A 152 -18.75 -15.95 -16.72
CA VAL A 152 -17.39 -16.30 -16.29
C VAL A 152 -17.08 -17.72 -16.74
N GLU A 153 -16.03 -17.85 -17.54
CA GLU A 153 -15.52 -19.11 -18.08
C GLU A 153 -14.37 -19.59 -17.20
N VAL A 154 -14.50 -20.78 -16.62
CA VAL A 154 -13.56 -21.33 -15.63
C VAL A 154 -13.06 -22.68 -16.12
N LYS A 155 -11.74 -22.87 -16.11
CA LYS A 155 -11.07 -24.15 -16.34
C LYS A 155 -10.50 -24.66 -15.02
N ARG A 156 -10.97 -25.83 -14.59
CA ARG A 156 -10.42 -26.52 -13.42
C ARG A 156 -9.22 -27.37 -13.82
N GLU A 157 -8.19 -27.40 -12.97
CA GLU A 157 -7.01 -28.22 -13.17
C GLU A 157 -7.39 -29.70 -13.22
N GLY A 158 -6.87 -30.41 -14.22
CA GLY A 158 -7.22 -31.80 -14.51
C GLY A 158 -8.53 -31.98 -15.31
N GLU A 159 -9.26 -30.90 -15.63
CA GLU A 159 -10.45 -30.95 -16.49
C GLU A 159 -10.20 -30.26 -17.84
N ASP A 160 -10.57 -30.94 -18.93
CA ASP A 160 -10.45 -30.37 -20.29
C ASP A 160 -11.57 -29.38 -20.61
N ARG A 161 -12.74 -29.56 -19.98
CA ARG A 161 -13.94 -28.77 -20.27
C ARG A 161 -13.90 -27.44 -19.51
N ILE A 162 -14.19 -26.36 -20.24
CA ILE A 162 -14.48 -25.05 -19.65
C ILE A 162 -15.92 -25.05 -19.11
N GLN A 163 -16.07 -24.71 -17.84
CA GLN A 163 -17.35 -24.51 -17.19
C GLN A 163 -17.75 -23.04 -17.27
N ARG A 164 -19.06 -22.77 -17.39
CA ARG A 164 -19.62 -21.42 -17.48
C ARG A 164 -20.49 -21.14 -16.28
N PHE A 165 -20.27 -19.98 -15.67
CA PHE A 165 -21.05 -19.48 -14.55
C PHE A 165 -21.55 -18.08 -14.85
N THR A 166 -22.68 -17.72 -14.26
CA THR A 166 -23.30 -16.40 -14.41
C THR A 166 -23.41 -15.69 -13.08
N CYS A 167 -23.21 -14.37 -13.09
CA CYS A 167 -23.40 -13.55 -11.91
C CYS A 167 -23.89 -12.14 -12.22
N ARG A 168 -24.43 -11.48 -11.19
CA ARG A 168 -24.87 -10.08 -11.28
C ARG A 168 -23.71 -9.11 -11.12
N TYR A 169 -22.77 -9.43 -10.22
CA TYR A 169 -21.65 -8.60 -9.86
C TYR A 169 -20.34 -9.36 -10.03
N LEU A 170 -19.28 -8.63 -10.38
CA LEU A 170 -17.94 -9.19 -10.51
C LEU A 170 -17.01 -8.52 -9.49
N THR A 171 -16.33 -9.34 -8.67
CA THR A 171 -15.36 -8.84 -7.70
C THR A 171 -13.98 -9.40 -8.01
N ILE A 172 -13.12 -8.57 -8.61
CA ILE A 172 -11.79 -8.94 -9.09
C ILE A 172 -10.77 -8.70 -7.98
N CYS A 173 -10.09 -9.77 -7.57
CA CYS A 173 -9.12 -9.79 -6.48
C CYS A 173 -7.78 -10.45 -6.90
N THR A 174 -7.41 -10.35 -8.18
CA THR A 174 -6.24 -11.03 -8.76
C THR A 174 -4.89 -10.44 -8.32
N GLY A 175 -4.90 -9.28 -7.66
CA GLY A 175 -3.74 -8.69 -7.00
C GLY A 175 -2.73 -7.99 -7.94
N LEU A 176 -1.73 -7.36 -7.31
CA LEU A 176 -0.74 -6.51 -7.99
C LEU A 176 0.58 -7.21 -8.31
N HIS A 177 0.87 -8.33 -7.65
CA HIS A 177 2.20 -8.94 -7.58
C HIS A 177 2.18 -10.41 -8.07
N VAL A 178 1.71 -10.61 -9.31
CA VAL A 178 1.59 -11.94 -9.91
C VAL A 178 2.50 -12.08 -11.12
N ILE A 179 2.39 -11.22 -12.12
CA ILE A 179 3.16 -11.33 -13.37
C ILE A 179 4.50 -10.60 -13.22
N PRO A 180 5.65 -11.31 -13.28
CA PRO A 180 6.96 -10.68 -13.19
C PRO A 180 7.17 -9.58 -14.21
N GLN A 181 7.84 -8.51 -13.80
CA GLN A 181 8.32 -7.47 -14.71
C GLN A 181 9.82 -7.63 -14.89
N THR A 182 10.23 -8.18 -16.03
CA THR A 182 11.65 -8.41 -16.37
C THR A 182 12.04 -7.50 -17.53
N PRO A 183 12.70 -6.35 -17.26
CA PRO A 183 13.21 -5.47 -18.32
C PRO A 183 14.23 -6.20 -19.19
N VAL A 184 14.18 -5.96 -20.50
CA VAL A 184 15.19 -6.46 -21.43
C VAL A 184 16.49 -5.69 -21.20
N LEU A 185 17.59 -6.42 -21.00
CA LEU A 185 18.94 -5.88 -20.91
C LEU A 185 19.75 -6.47 -22.06
N PRO A 186 20.35 -5.64 -22.94
CA PRO A 186 21.21 -6.13 -24.02
C PRO A 186 22.33 -7.04 -23.48
N GLY A 187 22.57 -8.19 -24.12
CA GLY A 187 23.64 -9.12 -23.76
C GLY A 187 23.34 -10.02 -22.55
N ILE A 188 22.15 -9.93 -21.93
CA ILE A 188 21.78 -10.77 -20.77
C ILE A 188 21.82 -12.27 -21.11
N GLU A 189 21.58 -12.62 -22.37
CA GLU A 189 21.69 -13.96 -22.95
C GLU A 189 23.08 -14.60 -22.70
N HIS A 190 24.17 -13.82 -22.74
CA HIS A 190 25.52 -14.30 -22.43
C HIS A 190 25.68 -14.78 -20.98
N VAL A 191 24.79 -14.32 -20.10
CA VAL A 191 24.69 -14.80 -18.71
C VAL A 191 23.67 -15.92 -18.60
N ALA A 192 22.51 -15.79 -19.24
CA ALA A 192 21.40 -16.73 -19.12
C ALA A 192 21.71 -18.11 -19.74
N GLU A 193 22.45 -18.14 -20.85
CA GLU A 193 22.78 -19.37 -21.59
C GLU A 193 24.05 -20.04 -21.08
N HIS A 194 24.81 -19.39 -20.21
CA HIS A 194 26.05 -19.94 -19.68
C HIS A 194 25.77 -21.07 -18.65
N PRO A 195 26.35 -22.28 -18.81
CA PRO A 195 25.99 -23.47 -18.00
C PRO A 195 26.11 -23.33 -16.48
N HIS A 196 27.00 -22.44 -16.02
CA HIS A 196 27.29 -22.20 -14.60
C HIS A 196 26.68 -20.92 -14.02
N LYS A 197 25.96 -20.14 -14.84
CA LYS A 197 25.33 -18.90 -14.43
C LYS A 197 23.81 -19.06 -14.44
N ARG A 198 23.10 -18.16 -13.78
CA ARG A 198 21.63 -18.15 -13.76
C ARG A 198 21.10 -16.73 -13.79
N VAL A 199 20.03 -16.54 -14.53
CA VAL A 199 19.22 -15.32 -14.54
C VAL A 199 17.80 -15.71 -14.13
N CYS A 200 17.23 -15.03 -13.15
CA CYS A 200 15.85 -15.27 -12.74
C CYS A 200 15.18 -13.99 -12.24
N HIS A 201 13.85 -13.99 -12.16
CA HIS A 201 13.11 -13.00 -11.40
C HIS A 201 13.01 -13.41 -9.93
N SER A 202 12.87 -12.43 -9.02
CA SER A 202 12.78 -12.69 -7.58
C SER A 202 11.62 -13.61 -7.17
N SER A 203 10.58 -13.73 -8.02
CA SER A 203 9.47 -14.67 -7.81
C SER A 203 9.88 -16.15 -7.89
N GLU A 204 11.01 -16.44 -8.53
CA GLU A 204 11.55 -17.79 -8.75
C GLU A 204 12.60 -18.19 -7.70
N TYR A 205 13.16 -17.22 -6.97
CA TYR A 205 14.05 -17.48 -5.84
C TYR A 205 13.24 -18.08 -4.67
N LYS A 206 13.74 -19.16 -4.05
CA LYS A 206 13.04 -19.83 -2.96
C LYS A 206 13.89 -20.13 -1.74
N GLN A 207 15.17 -20.39 -1.88
CA GLN A 207 16.01 -20.93 -0.80
C GLN A 207 17.32 -20.15 -0.64
N LEU A 208 17.74 -19.97 0.61
CA LEU A 208 18.96 -19.27 0.98
C LEU A 208 20.22 -19.95 0.39
N ALA A 209 20.19 -21.28 0.31
CA ALA A 209 21.27 -22.10 -0.25
C ALA A 209 21.61 -21.73 -1.70
N GLU A 210 20.67 -21.16 -2.47
CA GLU A 210 20.90 -20.72 -3.85
C GLU A 210 21.92 -19.58 -3.94
N LEU A 211 22.14 -18.82 -2.86
CA LEU A 211 23.01 -17.64 -2.80
C LEU A 211 24.44 -17.94 -2.31
N LYS A 212 24.65 -19.10 -1.68
CA LYS A 212 25.95 -19.45 -1.08
C LYS A 212 27.04 -19.55 -2.15
N GLY A 213 28.18 -18.89 -1.91
CA GLY A 213 29.32 -18.91 -2.84
C GLY A 213 29.03 -18.26 -4.20
N ARG A 214 27.92 -17.51 -4.34
CA ARG A 214 27.56 -16.83 -5.60
C ARG A 214 28.11 -15.42 -5.65
N ARG A 215 28.35 -14.93 -6.86
CA ARG A 215 28.48 -13.51 -7.16
C ARG A 215 27.14 -13.01 -7.68
N VAL A 216 26.41 -12.35 -6.79
CA VAL A 216 24.99 -12.04 -6.96
C VAL A 216 24.83 -10.58 -7.41
N LEU A 217 24.20 -10.40 -8.57
CA LEU A 217 23.75 -9.10 -9.06
C LEU A 217 22.24 -8.97 -8.87
N ILE A 218 21.82 -8.04 -8.02
CA ILE A 218 20.42 -7.81 -7.66
C ILE A 218 19.93 -6.54 -8.36
N LEU A 219 18.93 -6.68 -9.22
CA LEU A 219 18.41 -5.58 -10.03
C LEU A 219 17.15 -4.99 -9.41
N GLY A 220 17.33 -4.02 -8.52
CA GLY A 220 16.25 -3.24 -7.92
C GLY A 220 16.38 -3.09 -6.40
N THR A 221 16.07 -1.89 -5.89
CA THR A 221 16.13 -1.55 -4.45
C THR A 221 14.75 -1.43 -3.80
N GLY A 222 13.81 -2.28 -4.23
CA GLY A 222 12.54 -2.48 -3.50
C GLY A 222 12.73 -3.36 -2.27
N GLU A 223 11.65 -3.68 -1.54
CA GLU A 223 11.77 -4.51 -0.32
C GLU A 223 12.44 -5.86 -0.62
N THR A 224 11.99 -6.57 -1.67
CA THR A 224 12.58 -7.85 -2.09
C THR A 224 14.06 -7.76 -2.45
N GLY A 225 14.50 -6.67 -3.08
CA GLY A 225 15.91 -6.50 -3.44
C GLY A 225 16.80 -6.31 -2.21
N MET A 226 16.31 -5.59 -1.21
CA MET A 226 17.00 -5.43 0.08
C MET A 226 17.03 -6.75 0.87
N ASP A 227 15.93 -7.50 0.88
CA ASP A 227 15.88 -8.83 1.52
C ASP A 227 16.87 -9.79 0.86
N LEU A 228 16.94 -9.80 -0.48
CA LEU A 228 17.91 -10.60 -1.23
C LEU A 228 19.36 -10.16 -0.95
N ALA A 229 19.63 -8.85 -0.83
CA ALA A 229 20.96 -8.35 -0.53
C ALA A 229 21.41 -8.79 0.87
N TYR A 230 20.51 -8.69 1.85
CA TYR A 230 20.75 -9.19 3.21
C TYR A 230 20.97 -10.71 3.23
N SER A 231 20.07 -11.45 2.57
CA SER A 231 20.10 -12.92 2.48
C SER A 231 21.39 -13.40 1.80
N SER A 232 21.87 -12.68 0.78
CA SER A 232 23.12 -13.02 0.08
C SER A 232 24.32 -12.95 1.03
N ILE A 233 24.39 -11.91 1.88
CA ILE A 233 25.45 -11.81 2.89
C ILE A 233 25.34 -12.95 3.90
N LYS A 234 24.14 -13.20 4.44
CA LYS A 234 23.91 -14.26 5.43
C LYS A 234 24.15 -15.66 4.89
N ALA A 235 23.91 -15.89 3.60
CA ALA A 235 24.19 -17.14 2.92
C ALA A 235 25.69 -17.38 2.65
N GLY A 236 26.53 -16.35 2.77
CA GLY A 236 27.95 -16.42 2.39
C GLY A 236 28.16 -16.33 0.88
N ALA A 237 27.47 -15.40 0.21
CA ALA A 237 27.79 -15.01 -1.16
C ALA A 237 29.22 -14.41 -1.24
N GLU A 238 29.92 -14.67 -2.35
CA GLU A 238 31.29 -14.14 -2.59
C GLU A 238 31.26 -12.64 -2.88
N GLU A 239 30.28 -12.19 -3.65
CA GLU A 239 30.09 -10.79 -4.01
C GLU A 239 28.60 -10.48 -4.10
N VAL A 240 28.18 -9.31 -3.59
CA VAL A 240 26.79 -8.85 -3.66
C VAL A 240 26.77 -7.43 -4.20
N VAL A 241 26.16 -7.26 -5.38
CA VAL A 241 25.97 -5.96 -6.02
C VAL A 241 24.48 -5.66 -6.11
N LEU A 242 24.05 -4.54 -5.52
CA LEU A 242 22.67 -4.07 -5.51
C LEU A 242 22.52 -2.87 -6.45
N CYS A 243 21.76 -3.04 -7.52
CA CYS A 243 21.58 -2.01 -8.54
C CYS A 243 20.33 -1.17 -8.27
N SER A 244 20.45 0.15 -8.44
CA SER A 244 19.31 1.07 -8.37
C SER A 244 19.24 2.05 -9.53
N ARG A 245 18.02 2.24 -10.04
CA ARG A 245 17.72 3.22 -11.10
C ARG A 245 17.79 4.64 -10.57
N GLY A 246 17.06 4.94 -9.50
CA GLY A 246 16.84 6.32 -9.06
C GLY A 246 16.98 6.55 -7.57
N GLY A 247 17.61 5.62 -6.84
CA GLY A 247 17.73 5.67 -5.39
C GLY A 247 16.53 5.07 -4.66
N PHE A 248 16.61 5.08 -3.33
CA PHE A 248 15.57 4.58 -2.43
C PHE A 248 15.59 5.37 -1.12
N LEU A 249 14.49 5.33 -0.38
CA LEU A 249 14.38 5.89 0.97
C LEU A 249 14.22 4.72 1.95
N SER A 250 15.32 4.39 2.63
CA SER A 250 15.34 3.33 3.63
C SER A 250 14.75 3.82 4.96
N PHE A 251 13.89 3.00 5.53
CA PHE A 251 13.29 3.26 6.84
C PHE A 251 13.18 1.93 7.60
N PRO A 252 13.47 1.88 8.90
CA PRO A 252 13.42 0.62 9.61
C PRO A 252 11.97 0.26 9.93
N LYS A 253 11.62 -1.03 9.84
CA LYS A 253 10.27 -1.51 10.17
C LYS A 253 9.99 -1.47 11.68
N VAL A 254 11.03 -1.63 12.49
CA VAL A 254 11.06 -1.48 13.96
C VAL A 254 12.10 -0.42 14.26
N LEU A 255 11.87 0.48 15.22
CA LEU A 255 12.93 1.41 15.60
C LEU A 255 14.13 0.60 16.13
N ASN A 256 15.36 0.90 15.71
CA ASN A 256 16.51 0.28 16.36
C ASN A 256 16.90 1.11 17.58
N ASN A 257 17.74 0.54 18.45
CA ASN A 257 18.17 1.24 19.64
C ASN A 257 18.94 2.52 19.26
N PHE A 258 18.47 3.65 19.78
CA PHE A 258 19.17 4.93 19.68
C PHE A 258 19.74 5.26 21.05
N ARG A 259 21.00 5.73 21.08
CA ARG A 259 21.52 6.43 22.26
C ARG A 259 21.40 7.93 22.01
N VAL A 260 20.80 8.67 22.93
CA VAL A 260 20.78 10.13 22.93
C VAL A 260 21.24 10.61 24.30
N LEU A 261 22.29 11.42 24.34
CA LEU A 261 22.88 11.96 25.58
C LEU A 261 23.15 10.88 26.66
N GLY A 262 23.66 9.72 26.23
CA GLY A 262 23.99 8.60 27.13
C GLY A 262 22.81 7.68 27.50
N SER A 263 21.56 8.07 27.22
CA SER A 263 20.37 7.24 27.46
C SER A 263 20.05 6.39 26.23
N THR A 264 19.81 5.09 26.42
CA THR A 264 19.44 4.17 25.32
C THR A 264 17.91 4.03 25.30
N PHE A 265 17.32 4.34 24.15
CA PHE A 265 15.89 4.15 23.91
C PHE A 265 15.68 2.78 23.28
N ASP A 266 14.87 1.95 23.93
CA ASP A 266 14.49 0.64 23.40
C ASP A 266 13.57 0.83 22.18
N GLY A 267 13.98 0.26 21.06
CA GLY A 267 13.40 0.48 19.76
C GLY A 267 12.32 -0.51 19.31
N HIS A 268 11.97 -1.54 20.11
CA HIS A 268 11.10 -2.66 19.67
C HIS A 268 9.63 -2.31 19.30
N LEU A 269 9.32 -1.06 18.98
CA LEU A 269 8.04 -0.58 18.50
C LEU A 269 7.96 -0.61 16.96
N PRO A 270 6.90 -1.21 16.38
CA PRO A 270 6.69 -1.18 14.94
C PRO A 270 6.30 0.20 14.45
N ILE A 271 7.00 0.66 13.42
CA ILE A 271 6.90 2.06 12.97
C ILE A 271 5.58 2.39 12.31
N ASP A 272 4.91 1.37 11.78
CA ASP A 272 3.63 1.53 11.10
C ASP A 272 2.46 1.65 12.07
N GLY A 273 2.63 1.20 13.31
CA GLY A 273 1.76 1.53 14.43
C GLY A 273 1.86 3.03 14.77
N LEU A 274 3.07 3.60 14.77
CA LEU A 274 3.36 4.96 15.27
C LEU A 274 2.80 6.11 14.42
N ILE A 275 2.16 5.82 13.28
CA ILE A 275 1.59 6.85 12.41
C ILE A 275 0.21 7.24 12.95
N THR A 276 0.05 8.46 13.42
CA THR A 276 -1.22 8.97 13.94
C THR A 276 -2.26 9.26 12.85
N ASN A 277 -3.55 9.15 13.18
CA ASN A 277 -4.63 9.32 12.20
C ASN A 277 -5.46 10.62 12.37
N LEU A 278 -5.69 11.12 13.59
CA LEU A 278 -6.90 11.91 13.85
C LEU A 278 -6.86 13.31 13.22
N PHE A 279 -5.91 14.18 13.58
CA PHE A 279 -5.81 15.53 13.01
C PHE A 279 -4.85 15.60 11.81
N GLU A 280 -4.10 14.54 11.56
CA GLU A 280 -3.20 14.43 10.40
C GLU A 280 -3.94 13.94 9.15
N SER A 281 -4.97 13.10 9.30
CA SER A 281 -5.68 12.45 8.18
C SER A 281 -7.20 12.43 8.30
N ALA A 282 -7.78 12.04 9.44
CA ALA A 282 -9.23 11.80 9.56
C ALA A 282 -10.07 13.08 9.66
N TYR A 283 -9.59 14.09 10.40
CA TYR A 283 -10.27 15.37 10.66
C TYR A 283 -9.40 16.54 10.19
N VAL A 284 -9.04 16.51 8.90
CA VAL A 284 -8.23 17.56 8.28
C VAL A 284 -9.14 18.59 7.61
N HIS A 285 -8.90 19.86 7.91
CA HIS A 285 -9.59 20.97 7.29
C HIS A 285 -9.28 21.02 5.78
N PRO A 286 -10.25 21.31 4.89
CA PRO A 286 -10.03 21.31 3.44
C PRO A 286 -8.85 22.20 2.98
N TRP A 287 -8.65 23.36 3.62
CA TRP A 287 -7.53 24.25 3.31
C TRP A 287 -6.17 23.62 3.67
N ILE A 288 -6.10 22.89 4.79
CA ILE A 288 -4.87 22.22 5.24
C ILE A 288 -4.57 20.99 4.37
N ALA A 289 -5.61 20.24 3.99
CA ALA A 289 -5.47 19.15 3.04
C ALA A 289 -4.92 19.65 1.69
N ALA A 290 -5.39 20.82 1.22
CA ALA A 290 -4.96 21.43 -0.03
C ALA A 290 -3.57 22.09 0.03
N SER A 291 -3.08 22.50 1.21
CA SER A 291 -1.82 23.25 1.34
C SER A 291 -0.56 22.38 1.30
N HIS A 292 -0.69 21.04 1.26
CA HIS A 292 0.43 20.10 1.34
C HIS A 292 1.30 20.24 2.60
N LEU A 293 0.83 20.95 3.64
CA LEU A 293 1.58 21.21 4.87
C LEU A 293 2.05 19.92 5.56
N ARG A 294 1.23 18.87 5.56
CA ARG A 294 1.61 17.56 6.13
C ARG A 294 2.89 17.00 5.49
N TRP A 295 3.04 17.18 4.18
CA TRP A 295 4.17 16.68 3.42
C TRP A 295 5.43 17.49 3.71
N PHE A 296 5.28 18.80 3.87
CA PHE A 296 6.38 19.68 4.31
C PHE A 296 6.90 19.28 5.69
N VAL A 297 6.00 19.03 6.66
CA VAL A 297 6.39 18.60 8.01
C VAL A 297 7.12 17.25 7.97
N SER A 298 6.60 16.28 7.20
CA SER A 298 7.27 14.99 7.03
C SER A 298 8.66 15.14 6.39
N ASP A 299 8.81 16.01 5.40
CA ASP A 299 10.09 16.30 4.75
C ASP A 299 11.09 16.94 5.73
N PHE A 300 10.61 17.90 6.53
CA PHE A 300 11.42 18.54 7.58
C PHE A 300 11.95 17.52 8.59
N VAL A 301 11.08 16.61 9.07
CA VAL A 301 11.47 15.54 10.00
C VAL A 301 12.53 14.63 9.39
N ILE A 302 12.31 14.15 8.15
CA ILE A 302 13.27 13.28 7.46
C ILE A 302 14.63 13.97 7.26
N LYS A 303 14.63 15.23 6.82
CA LYS A 303 15.88 15.93 6.48
C LYS A 303 16.64 16.44 7.70
N ARG A 304 15.96 16.85 8.78
CA ARG A 304 16.58 17.56 9.92
C ARG A 304 16.67 16.71 11.17
N VAL A 305 15.57 16.07 11.57
CA VAL A 305 15.56 15.26 12.81
C VAL A 305 16.40 14.01 12.62
N LEU A 306 16.20 13.27 11.53
CA LEU A 306 17.00 12.06 11.27
C LEU A 306 18.47 12.39 11.02
N TRP A 307 18.79 13.54 10.44
CA TRP A 307 20.18 14.00 10.34
C TRP A 307 20.81 14.18 11.72
N GLY A 308 20.09 14.77 12.68
CA GLY A 308 20.56 14.90 14.06
C GLY A 308 20.75 13.56 14.78
N LEU A 309 19.93 12.55 14.46
CA LEU A 309 20.00 11.22 15.10
C LEU A 309 21.02 10.28 14.44
N THR A 310 21.15 10.35 13.11
CA THR A 310 21.88 9.34 12.33
C THR A 310 23.09 9.90 11.59
N GLY A 311 23.24 11.23 11.48
CA GLY A 311 24.32 11.89 10.76
C GLY A 311 24.12 12.00 9.24
N THR A 312 22.94 11.64 8.75
CA THR A 312 22.61 11.63 7.33
C THR A 312 21.17 12.08 7.09
N SER A 313 20.93 12.77 5.97
CA SER A 313 19.61 13.24 5.52
C SER A 313 19.03 12.39 4.39
N ALA A 314 19.77 11.38 3.90
CA ALA A 314 19.35 10.51 2.80
C ALA A 314 18.19 9.58 3.15
N GLY A 315 18.04 9.25 4.44
CA GLY A 315 17.07 8.30 4.98
C GLY A 315 17.45 7.90 6.40
N CYS A 316 16.71 6.98 7.02
CA CYS A 316 17.04 6.55 8.38
C CYS A 316 18.30 5.69 8.36
N ALA A 317 19.39 6.22 8.93
CA ALA A 317 20.71 5.60 8.93
C ALA A 317 21.19 5.20 7.52
N GLN A 318 20.81 5.95 6.48
CA GLN A 318 21.19 5.66 5.09
C GLN A 318 22.34 6.55 4.64
N TRP A 319 23.47 5.98 4.22
CA TRP A 319 24.67 6.75 3.88
C TRP A 319 24.99 6.80 2.38
N VAL A 320 24.23 6.07 1.57
CA VAL A 320 24.40 5.96 0.12
C VAL A 320 23.07 5.62 -0.56
N GLY A 321 22.96 5.88 -1.86
CA GLY A 321 21.81 5.48 -2.68
C GLY A 321 20.57 6.33 -2.46
N GLU A 322 20.72 7.56 -1.97
CA GLU A 322 19.61 8.49 -1.77
C GLU A 322 18.85 8.75 -3.06
N LEU A 323 17.56 9.04 -2.87
CA LEU A 323 16.72 9.66 -3.88
C LEU A 323 17.24 11.06 -4.21
N PRO A 324 17.01 11.54 -5.44
CA PRO A 324 17.33 12.92 -5.77
C PRO A 324 16.49 13.89 -4.89
N PRO A 325 16.98 15.10 -4.58
CA PRO A 325 16.40 15.98 -3.56
C PRO A 325 14.91 16.29 -3.73
N GLU A 326 14.43 16.36 -4.98
CA GLU A 326 13.03 16.62 -5.32
C GLU A 326 12.11 15.40 -5.16
N ARG A 327 12.68 14.20 -4.95
CA ARG A 327 11.95 12.96 -4.64
C ARG A 327 12.18 12.49 -3.20
N LEU A 328 13.01 13.21 -2.45
CA LEU A 328 13.31 12.91 -1.06
C LEU A 328 12.16 13.42 -0.19
N GLY A 329 11.23 12.53 0.16
CA GLY A 329 10.10 12.82 1.04
C GLY A 329 9.04 11.73 1.00
N ARG A 330 8.34 11.51 2.12
CA ARG A 330 7.32 10.45 2.28
C ARG A 330 6.16 10.57 1.29
N ALA A 331 5.87 11.78 0.83
CA ALA A 331 4.82 12.03 -0.15
C ALA A 331 5.15 11.44 -1.53
N TYR A 332 6.43 11.30 -1.87
CA TYR A 332 6.89 11.05 -3.24
C TYR A 332 7.37 9.63 -3.52
N VAL A 333 7.43 8.78 -2.48
CA VAL A 333 8.05 7.45 -2.59
C VAL A 333 7.42 6.45 -1.63
N PHE A 334 7.40 5.19 -2.05
CA PHE A 334 7.16 4.06 -1.15
C PHE A 334 8.38 3.88 -0.25
N LEU A 335 8.19 3.92 1.07
CA LEU A 335 9.29 3.68 2.01
C LEU A 335 9.76 2.24 1.86
N ASN A 336 11.07 2.04 1.74
CA ASN A 336 11.63 0.71 1.80
C ASN A 336 11.84 0.33 3.26
N LYS A 337 10.94 -0.53 3.78
CA LYS A 337 10.95 -1.01 5.17
C LYS A 337 11.86 -2.22 5.40
N SER A 338 12.38 -2.83 4.33
CA SER A 338 13.42 -3.86 4.42
C SER A 338 14.79 -3.18 4.57
N HIS A 339 15.18 -2.96 5.82
CA HIS A 339 16.35 -2.15 6.16
C HIS A 339 17.57 -2.97 6.59
N LYS A 340 17.44 -4.29 6.79
CA LYS A 340 18.51 -5.14 7.35
C LYS A 340 19.80 -5.11 6.50
N ALA A 341 19.67 -4.97 5.18
CA ALA A 341 20.83 -4.83 4.30
C ALA A 341 21.62 -3.52 4.50
N MET A 342 21.02 -2.49 5.12
CA MET A 342 21.65 -1.18 5.27
C MET A 342 22.94 -1.20 6.05
N THR A 343 23.05 -2.07 7.07
CA THR A 343 24.30 -2.23 7.83
C THR A 343 25.47 -2.58 6.89
N TYR A 344 25.25 -3.44 5.90
CA TYR A 344 26.28 -3.86 4.93
C TYR A 344 26.49 -2.86 3.80
N ILE A 345 25.42 -2.22 3.34
CA ILE A 345 25.46 -1.16 2.31
C ILE A 345 26.22 0.07 2.84
N ASN A 346 26.05 0.41 4.12
CA ASN A 346 26.64 1.61 4.72
C ASN A 346 28.14 1.48 5.01
N ARG A 347 28.67 0.28 5.26
CA ARG A 347 30.07 0.06 5.67
C ARG A 347 31.10 0.85 4.86
N PRO A 348 31.07 0.82 3.51
CA PRO A 348 32.05 1.58 2.72
C PRO A 348 31.81 3.11 2.67
N TYR A 349 30.65 3.61 3.10
CA TYR A 349 30.25 5.02 2.91
C TYR A 349 29.97 5.79 4.21
N LYS A 350 29.80 5.10 5.34
CA LYS A 350 29.44 5.69 6.64
C LYS A 350 30.59 6.58 7.15
N LYS A 351 30.31 7.88 7.32
CA LYS A 351 31.28 8.86 7.84
C LYS A 351 30.60 9.81 8.82
N ARG A 352 30.70 9.52 10.12
CA ARG A 352 30.09 10.33 11.19
C ARG A 352 31.14 11.15 11.94
N SER A 353 30.79 12.36 12.38
CA SER A 353 31.68 13.19 13.21
C SER A 353 31.68 12.72 14.67
N LYS A 354 32.84 12.82 15.33
CA LYS A 354 32.99 12.43 16.76
C LYS A 354 32.03 13.19 17.67
N LEU A 355 31.82 14.49 17.40
CA LEU A 355 30.90 15.33 18.16
C LEU A 355 29.45 14.81 18.06
N LEU A 356 29.01 14.45 16.85
CA LEU A 356 27.65 13.94 16.68
C LEU A 356 27.47 12.58 17.34
N SER A 357 28.49 11.70 17.31
CA SER A 357 28.49 10.42 18.03
C SER A 357 28.40 10.55 19.55
N LEU A 358 28.82 11.69 20.14
CA LEU A 358 28.63 11.96 21.57
C LEU A 358 27.18 12.34 21.91
N VAL A 359 26.52 13.06 20.99
CA VAL A 359 25.14 13.54 21.19
C VAL A 359 24.14 12.42 20.93
N SER A 360 24.33 11.69 19.82
CA SER A 360 23.42 10.62 19.41
C SER A 360 24.17 9.52 18.67
N ASP A 361 23.71 8.27 18.80
CA ASP A 361 24.18 7.19 17.94
C ASP A 361 23.10 6.17 17.60
N TYR A 362 23.20 5.64 16.38
CA TYR A 362 22.33 4.59 15.87
C TYR A 362 23.08 3.26 15.92
N TYR A 363 22.51 2.30 16.65
CA TYR A 363 23.11 0.98 16.79
C TYR A 363 22.56 0.02 15.75
N ASP A 364 23.45 -0.46 14.89
CA ASP A 364 23.20 -1.65 14.08
C ASP A 364 23.01 -2.86 15.02
N PRO A 365 22.13 -3.83 14.68
CA PRO A 365 21.97 -5.04 15.49
C PRO A 365 23.30 -5.75 15.73
N PRO A 366 23.62 -6.23 16.95
CA PRO A 366 24.93 -6.80 17.26
C PRO A 366 25.35 -7.95 16.34
N GLU A 367 24.40 -8.81 15.97
CA GLU A 367 24.63 -9.93 15.05
C GLU A 367 25.03 -9.43 13.65
N ASP A 368 24.33 -8.41 13.13
CA ASP A 368 24.62 -7.85 11.82
C ASP A 368 25.90 -7.01 11.83
N ALA A 369 26.19 -6.31 12.93
CA ALA A 369 27.44 -5.59 13.12
C ALA A 369 28.66 -6.54 13.14
N ALA A 370 28.52 -7.74 13.74
CA ALA A 370 29.57 -8.74 13.82
C ALA A 370 29.77 -9.52 12.51
N THR A 371 28.72 -9.71 11.69
CA THR A 371 28.79 -10.45 10.43
C THR A 371 29.64 -9.67 9.40
N PRO A 372 30.78 -10.17 8.88
CA PRO A 372 31.57 -9.47 7.87
C PRO A 372 30.86 -9.44 6.51
N GLY A 373 31.29 -8.55 5.61
CA GLY A 373 30.74 -8.44 4.25
C GLY A 373 30.31 -7.03 3.87
N ILE A 374 30.14 -6.79 2.56
CA ILE A 374 29.73 -5.51 2.00
C ILE A 374 28.72 -5.81 0.90
N VAL A 375 27.65 -5.01 0.83
CA VAL A 375 26.78 -4.95 -0.34
C VAL A 375 27.18 -3.71 -1.13
N GLU A 376 27.72 -3.91 -2.33
CA GLU A 376 28.12 -2.80 -3.20
C GLU A 376 26.89 -2.21 -3.88
N LEU A 377 26.72 -0.90 -3.83
CA LEU A 377 25.67 -0.23 -4.57
C LEU A 377 26.18 0.10 -5.98
N ALA A 378 25.34 -0.10 -6.99
CA ALA A 378 25.66 0.22 -8.39
C ALA A 378 24.48 0.93 -9.09
N PRO A 379 24.73 1.66 -10.19
CA PRO A 379 23.64 2.13 -11.05
C PRO A 379 22.89 0.94 -11.67
N TRP A 380 21.79 1.23 -12.35
CA TRP A 380 21.14 0.23 -13.19
C TRP A 380 22.07 -0.12 -14.38
N PRO A 381 22.29 -1.40 -14.71
CA PRO A 381 23.17 -1.77 -15.82
C PRO A 381 22.56 -1.39 -17.17
N VAL A 382 23.42 -1.06 -18.14
CA VAL A 382 23.01 -0.80 -19.52
C VAL A 382 23.00 -2.06 -20.39
N GLY A 383 23.64 -3.14 -19.92
CA GLY A 383 23.72 -4.42 -20.61
C GLY A 383 24.84 -5.28 -20.05
N PHE A 384 25.25 -6.28 -20.84
CA PHE A 384 26.35 -7.19 -20.53
C PHE A 384 27.31 -7.30 -21.73
N GLU A 385 28.57 -7.61 -21.45
CA GLU A 385 29.58 -8.03 -22.43
C GLU A 385 29.42 -9.52 -22.79
N GLU A 386 30.12 -9.98 -23.83
CA GLU A 386 30.12 -11.39 -24.27
C GLU A 386 30.62 -12.37 -23.19
N ASP A 387 31.55 -11.94 -22.33
CA ASP A 387 32.03 -12.75 -21.19
C ASP A 387 31.05 -12.74 -19.99
N GLY A 388 29.95 -11.99 -20.10
CA GLY A 388 28.95 -11.77 -19.07
C GLY A 388 29.33 -10.74 -18.01
N THR A 389 30.36 -9.91 -18.26
CA THR A 389 30.67 -8.73 -17.47
C THR A 389 29.54 -7.70 -17.59
N VAL A 390 29.22 -7.04 -16.48
CA VAL A 390 28.17 -6.01 -16.47
C VAL A 390 28.66 -4.70 -17.08
N LYS A 391 27.87 -4.12 -17.99
CA LYS A 391 28.07 -2.78 -18.55
C LYS A 391 27.35 -1.71 -17.73
N TRP A 392 28.03 -0.60 -17.50
CA TRP A 392 27.53 0.52 -16.70
C TRP A 392 27.54 1.83 -17.49
N ASP A 393 26.62 2.72 -17.14
CA ASP A 393 26.70 4.14 -17.51
C ASP A 393 27.09 4.97 -16.27
N TRP A 394 28.40 5.18 -16.11
CA TRP A 394 28.95 5.91 -14.97
C TRP A 394 28.69 7.41 -15.04
N ASP A 395 28.53 7.97 -16.24
CA ASP A 395 28.22 9.40 -16.40
C ASP A 395 26.77 9.69 -15.99
N ALA A 396 25.82 8.83 -16.37
CA ALA A 396 24.45 8.91 -15.87
C ALA A 396 24.38 8.65 -14.35
N CYS A 397 25.24 7.77 -13.83
CA CYS A 397 25.37 7.57 -12.38
C CYS A 397 25.80 8.86 -11.67
N GLU A 398 26.85 9.53 -12.16
CA GLU A 398 27.38 10.74 -11.53
C GLU A 398 26.39 11.92 -11.59
N LYS A 399 25.64 12.05 -12.70
CA LYS A 399 24.62 13.09 -12.88
C LYS A 399 23.53 13.07 -11.80
N LYS A 400 23.32 11.94 -11.11
CA LYS A 400 22.41 11.86 -9.94
C LYS A 400 22.87 12.69 -8.74
N GLY A 401 24.16 13.02 -8.66
CA GLY A 401 24.74 13.81 -7.58
C GLY A 401 24.81 13.08 -6.23
N GLY A 402 25.16 13.80 -5.17
CA GLY A 402 25.22 13.26 -3.81
C GLY A 402 26.19 12.08 -3.66
N SER A 403 25.73 11.02 -3.00
CA SER A 403 26.50 9.79 -2.78
C SER A 403 26.77 9.00 -4.05
N TRP A 404 26.05 9.24 -5.15
CA TRP A 404 26.28 8.54 -6.42
C TRP A 404 27.66 8.85 -7.02
N LYS A 405 28.25 10.00 -6.70
CA LYS A 405 29.65 10.31 -7.01
C LYS A 405 30.62 9.40 -6.26
N ARG A 406 30.32 9.08 -5.00
CA ARG A 406 31.09 8.13 -4.18
C ARG A 406 30.91 6.69 -4.64
N VAL A 407 29.73 6.35 -5.15
CA VAL A 407 29.47 5.06 -5.81
C VAL A 407 30.36 4.91 -7.04
N ARG A 408 30.36 5.90 -7.94
CA ARG A 408 31.26 5.93 -9.12
C ARG A 408 32.72 5.80 -8.69
N ALA A 409 33.20 6.65 -7.80
CA ALA A 409 34.60 6.64 -7.35
C ALA A 409 35.05 5.29 -6.75
N ARG A 410 34.12 4.49 -6.21
CA ARG A 410 34.40 3.17 -5.63
C ARG A 410 34.29 2.02 -6.63
N MET A 411 33.37 2.12 -7.58
CA MET A 411 32.98 1.00 -8.45
C MET A 411 33.47 1.14 -9.89
N GLU A 412 33.73 2.35 -10.35
CA GLU A 412 34.28 2.62 -11.69
C GLU A 412 35.66 1.95 -11.82
N GLY A 413 35.82 1.13 -12.86
CA GLY A 413 37.02 0.33 -13.11
C GLY A 413 37.01 -1.08 -12.51
N ARG A 414 36.06 -1.43 -11.64
CA ARG A 414 35.88 -2.82 -11.17
C ARG A 414 35.18 -3.66 -12.23
N LYS A 415 35.75 -4.84 -12.54
CA LYS A 415 35.11 -5.86 -13.36
C LYS A 415 34.09 -6.63 -12.51
N ILE A 416 32.80 -6.58 -12.89
CA ILE A 416 31.72 -7.29 -12.18
C ILE A 416 31.19 -8.40 -13.08
N GLU A 417 31.39 -9.64 -12.67
CA GLU A 417 31.04 -10.86 -13.43
C GLU A 417 30.14 -11.78 -12.59
N PRO A 418 28.82 -11.51 -12.53
CA PRO A 418 27.92 -12.29 -11.71
C PRO A 418 27.72 -13.70 -12.27
N ASN A 419 27.55 -14.67 -11.38
CA ASN A 419 27.05 -16.01 -11.73
C ASN A 419 25.59 -16.21 -11.33
N LEU A 420 24.97 -15.22 -10.70
CA LEU A 420 23.54 -15.16 -10.43
C LEU A 420 23.04 -13.73 -10.61
N VAL A 421 22.12 -13.51 -11.55
CA VAL A 421 21.42 -12.24 -11.75
C VAL A 421 19.97 -12.41 -11.32
N ILE A 422 19.54 -11.61 -10.35
CA ILE A 422 18.16 -11.65 -9.83
C ILE A 422 17.46 -10.33 -10.15
N PHE A 423 16.42 -10.40 -10.97
CA PHE A 423 15.53 -9.28 -11.21
C PHE A 423 14.59 -9.07 -10.02
N ALA A 424 14.89 -8.07 -9.20
CA ALA A 424 14.01 -7.54 -8.15
C ALA A 424 13.22 -6.31 -8.67
N SER A 425 12.80 -6.37 -9.93
CA SER A 425 12.21 -5.26 -10.70
C SER A 425 10.70 -5.11 -10.55
N GLY A 426 10.08 -5.93 -9.71
CA GLY A 426 8.67 -5.88 -9.36
C GLY A 426 7.78 -6.57 -10.38
N TYR A 427 6.50 -6.18 -10.41
CA TYR A 427 5.47 -6.89 -11.17
C TYR A 427 4.69 -5.95 -12.08
N LYS A 428 4.06 -6.53 -13.11
CA LYS A 428 3.09 -5.87 -13.99
C LYS A 428 1.70 -6.48 -13.80
N GLN A 429 0.68 -5.74 -14.23
CA GLN A 429 -0.71 -6.17 -14.22
C GLN A 429 -1.14 -6.50 -15.66
N GLU A 430 -1.85 -7.61 -15.84
CA GLU A 430 -2.27 -8.09 -17.15
C GLU A 430 -3.66 -8.72 -17.08
N PHE A 431 -4.56 -8.23 -17.93
CA PHE A 431 -5.98 -8.59 -17.94
C PHE A 431 -6.48 -9.02 -19.32
N SER A 432 -5.75 -8.68 -20.39
CA SER A 432 -6.21 -8.82 -21.77
C SER A 432 -6.43 -10.27 -22.21
N SER A 433 -5.79 -11.24 -21.54
CA SER A 433 -5.92 -12.66 -21.86
C SER A 433 -7.21 -13.30 -21.36
N TRP A 434 -7.95 -12.67 -20.44
CA TRP A 434 -9.13 -13.28 -19.80
C TRP A 434 -10.29 -12.32 -19.50
N LEU A 435 -10.05 -11.01 -19.42
CA LEU A 435 -11.09 -10.01 -19.18
C LEU A 435 -11.41 -9.27 -20.48
N SER A 436 -12.66 -9.35 -20.94
CA SER A 436 -13.08 -8.71 -22.20
C SER A 436 -12.70 -7.21 -22.24
N PRO A 437 -12.32 -6.66 -23.42
CA PRO A 437 -11.97 -5.24 -23.57
C PRO A 437 -13.07 -4.26 -23.17
N GLU A 438 -14.33 -4.68 -23.12
CA GLU A 438 -15.48 -3.85 -22.71
C GLU A 438 -15.47 -3.51 -21.21
N TYR A 439 -14.72 -4.25 -20.39
CA TYR A 439 -14.63 -4.03 -18.96
C TYR A 439 -13.61 -2.94 -18.62
N PRO A 440 -13.85 -2.11 -17.58
CA PRO A 440 -12.80 -1.25 -17.04
C PRO A 440 -11.62 -2.10 -16.56
N ARG A 441 -10.46 -1.47 -16.41
CA ARG A 441 -9.31 -2.05 -15.71
C ARG A 441 -9.10 -1.35 -14.37
N PRO A 442 -8.24 -1.85 -13.47
CA PRO A 442 -7.96 -1.17 -12.20
C PRO A 442 -7.45 0.26 -12.37
N TRP A 443 -6.80 0.60 -13.50
CA TRP A 443 -6.36 1.98 -13.79
C TRP A 443 -7.45 2.85 -14.46
N ASP A 444 -8.64 2.30 -14.67
CA ASP A 444 -9.82 3.01 -15.19
C ASP A 444 -10.85 3.31 -14.10
N THR A 445 -10.63 2.85 -12.87
CA THR A 445 -11.46 3.19 -11.73
C THR A 445 -11.32 4.67 -11.39
N ASP A 446 -12.45 5.36 -11.32
CA ASP A 446 -12.56 6.78 -10.95
C ASP A 446 -13.28 6.97 -9.60
N VAL A 447 -13.88 5.90 -9.06
CA VAL A 447 -14.50 5.92 -7.73
C VAL A 447 -13.65 5.11 -6.76
N ARG A 448 -12.96 5.85 -5.89
CA ARG A 448 -12.18 5.33 -4.74
C ARG A 448 -11.16 4.24 -5.07
N ASP A 449 -10.71 4.14 -6.33
CA ASP A 449 -9.86 3.03 -6.80
C ASP A 449 -10.49 1.63 -6.61
N VAL A 450 -11.82 1.58 -6.48
CA VAL A 450 -12.60 0.33 -6.31
C VAL A 450 -13.39 0.02 -7.57
N LEU A 451 -14.04 1.00 -8.19
CA LEU A 451 -14.87 0.76 -9.38
C LEU A 451 -14.81 1.93 -10.37
N SER A 452 -15.33 1.69 -11.57
CA SER A 452 -15.57 2.74 -12.56
C SER A 452 -17.03 3.19 -12.52
N SER A 453 -17.28 4.49 -12.56
CA SER A 453 -18.62 5.07 -12.64
C SER A 453 -19.42 4.58 -13.85
N SER A 454 -18.73 4.12 -14.91
CA SER A 454 -19.34 3.52 -16.10
C SER A 454 -19.73 2.04 -15.95
N ALA A 455 -19.22 1.36 -14.92
CA ALA A 455 -19.45 -0.06 -14.66
C ALA A 455 -19.52 -0.31 -13.14
N THR A 456 -20.64 0.06 -12.55
CA THR A 456 -20.89 -0.02 -11.10
C THR A 456 -21.19 -1.43 -10.59
N ASP A 457 -21.17 -2.43 -11.48
CA ASP A 457 -21.34 -3.84 -11.17
C ASP A 457 -20.01 -4.63 -11.12
N VAL A 458 -18.88 -3.95 -11.31
CA VAL A 458 -17.53 -4.53 -11.29
C VAL A 458 -16.66 -3.80 -10.27
N ALA A 459 -16.09 -4.53 -9.32
CA ALA A 459 -15.19 -3.99 -8.31
C ALA A 459 -13.79 -4.62 -8.40
N PHE A 460 -12.77 -3.80 -8.18
CA PHE A 460 -11.36 -4.15 -8.05
C PHE A 460 -10.92 -3.98 -6.60
N ILE A 461 -10.59 -5.09 -5.93
CA ILE A 461 -10.24 -5.10 -4.51
C ILE A 461 -8.76 -5.45 -4.36
N GLY A 462 -8.02 -4.64 -3.60
CA GLY A 462 -6.58 -4.80 -3.35
C GLY A 462 -5.67 -4.26 -4.45
N PHE A 463 -6.15 -3.32 -5.27
CA PHE A 463 -5.38 -2.74 -6.39
C PHE A 463 -4.69 -1.40 -6.09
N VAL A 464 -4.81 -0.90 -4.85
CA VAL A 464 -4.05 0.25 -4.38
C VAL A 464 -2.84 -0.18 -3.55
N ARG A 465 -1.76 0.59 -3.60
CA ARG A 465 -0.54 0.35 -2.81
C ARG A 465 -0.37 1.46 -1.77
N PRO A 466 -0.40 1.17 -0.46
CA PRO A 466 -0.12 2.20 0.54
C PRO A 466 1.35 2.58 0.57
N GLY A 467 1.65 3.86 0.80
CA GLY A 467 3.01 4.36 1.04
C GLY A 467 3.63 3.80 2.32
N VAL A 468 2.84 3.84 3.40
CA VAL A 468 3.06 3.08 4.64
C VAL A 468 1.72 2.50 5.05
N GLY A 469 1.62 1.17 5.11
CA GLY A 469 0.37 0.47 5.35
C GLY A 469 0.47 -0.98 4.90
N ALA A 470 -0.66 -1.68 4.92
CA ALA A 470 -0.77 -3.04 4.40
C ALA A 470 -1.95 -3.14 3.42
N ILE A 471 -1.79 -3.93 2.34
CA ILE A 471 -2.88 -4.16 1.37
C ILE A 471 -4.02 -5.01 1.97
N PRO A 472 -3.77 -6.07 2.76
CA PRO A 472 -4.84 -6.88 3.36
C PRO A 472 -5.93 -6.08 4.12
N PRO A 473 -5.62 -5.15 5.06
CA PRO A 473 -6.64 -4.35 5.73
C PRO A 473 -7.32 -3.35 4.79
N ILE A 474 -6.61 -2.80 3.80
CA ILE A 474 -7.22 -1.98 2.75
C ILE A 474 -8.26 -2.79 1.97
N ALA A 475 -7.91 -4.01 1.58
CA ALA A 475 -8.80 -4.88 0.83
C ALA A 475 -10.06 -5.25 1.65
N GLU A 476 -9.91 -5.44 2.96
CA GLU A 476 -11.04 -5.59 3.88
C GLU A 476 -11.94 -4.33 3.88
N GLN A 477 -11.35 -3.14 4.01
CA GLN A 477 -12.08 -1.88 3.98
C GLN A 477 -12.80 -1.64 2.65
N GLN A 478 -12.14 -1.94 1.53
CA GLN A 478 -12.73 -1.89 0.19
C GLN A 478 -13.86 -2.90 0.04
N SER A 479 -13.74 -4.09 0.63
CA SER A 479 -14.80 -5.12 0.62
C SER A 479 -16.04 -4.65 1.38
N MET A 480 -15.86 -4.03 2.55
CA MET A 480 -16.96 -3.41 3.32
C MET A 480 -17.61 -2.27 2.54
N TRP A 481 -16.79 -1.38 1.97
CA TRP A 481 -17.28 -0.26 1.14
C TRP A 481 -18.10 -0.76 -0.06
N TRP A 482 -17.58 -1.75 -0.79
CA TRP A 482 -18.26 -2.35 -1.92
C TRP A 482 -19.60 -2.99 -1.53
N THR A 483 -19.59 -3.74 -0.42
CA THR A 483 -20.79 -4.39 0.11
C THR A 483 -21.85 -3.37 0.55
N ALA A 484 -21.45 -2.25 1.18
CA ALA A 484 -22.37 -1.18 1.57
C ALA A 484 -23.01 -0.52 0.35
N LEU A 485 -22.25 -0.32 -0.73
CA LEU A 485 -22.79 0.21 -1.99
C LEU A 485 -23.80 -0.77 -2.60
N LEU A 486 -23.49 -2.07 -2.65
CA LEU A 486 -24.40 -3.09 -3.18
C LEU A 486 -25.70 -3.22 -2.36
N GLN A 487 -25.61 -3.04 -1.04
CA GLN A 487 -26.77 -3.01 -0.14
C GLN A 487 -27.52 -1.68 -0.16
N GLN A 488 -27.10 -0.71 -0.98
CA GLN A 488 -27.68 0.64 -1.05
C GLN A 488 -27.65 1.39 0.31
N LYS A 489 -26.71 1.02 1.19
CA LYS A 489 -26.50 1.69 2.49
C LYS A 489 -25.71 2.99 2.35
N MET A 490 -25.17 3.27 1.16
CA MET A 490 -24.47 4.50 0.83
C MET A 490 -24.77 4.93 -0.61
N LYS A 491 -24.59 6.22 -0.90
CA LYS A 491 -24.62 6.74 -2.27
C LYS A 491 -23.22 6.67 -2.87
N LEU A 492 -23.14 6.58 -4.19
CA LEU A 492 -21.87 6.62 -4.90
C LEU A 492 -21.18 7.98 -4.64
N PRO A 493 -19.98 8.00 -4.05
CA PRO A 493 -19.30 9.25 -3.75
C PRO A 493 -18.82 9.94 -5.03
N THR A 494 -18.88 11.26 -5.04
CA THR A 494 -18.50 12.11 -6.19
C THR A 494 -17.39 13.10 -5.84
N ASP A 495 -16.96 13.15 -4.57
CA ASP A 495 -15.89 14.04 -4.16
C ASP A 495 -14.52 13.56 -4.69
N PRO A 496 -13.67 14.48 -5.14
CA PRO A 496 -12.40 14.12 -5.72
C PRO A 496 -11.44 13.53 -4.66
N PRO A 497 -10.62 12.54 -5.05
CA PRO A 497 -9.67 11.91 -4.16
C PRO A 497 -8.59 12.89 -3.68
N HIS A 498 -8.18 12.74 -2.42
CA HIS A 498 -7.16 13.58 -1.76
C HIS A 498 -6.15 12.74 -0.95
N TYR A 499 -6.15 11.43 -1.19
CA TYR A 499 -5.36 10.44 -0.48
C TYR A 499 -4.20 9.90 -1.31
N TYR A 500 -3.98 10.37 -2.55
CA TYR A 500 -2.87 9.86 -3.36
C TYR A 500 -1.51 10.34 -2.87
N LEU A 501 -0.50 9.49 -3.06
CA LEU A 501 0.90 9.89 -3.00
C LEU A 501 1.24 10.77 -4.20
N LEU A 502 2.16 11.71 -4.00
CA LEU A 502 2.64 12.62 -5.03
C LEU A 502 3.60 11.88 -5.96
N SER A 503 3.09 11.33 -7.06
CA SER A 503 3.91 10.65 -8.06
C SER A 503 4.09 11.51 -9.33
N ARG A 504 5.23 11.36 -10.02
CA ARG A 504 5.42 11.98 -11.33
C ARG A 504 4.54 11.27 -12.37
N PRO A 505 4.09 11.95 -13.44
CA PRO A 505 3.28 11.32 -14.48
C PRO A 505 3.95 10.12 -15.15
N GLU A 506 5.29 10.09 -15.19
CA GLU A 506 6.09 9.02 -15.79
C GLU A 506 6.34 7.85 -14.82
N ALA A 507 5.94 7.97 -13.55
CA ALA A 507 6.13 6.92 -12.57
C ALA A 507 5.31 5.67 -12.96
N ARG A 508 5.94 4.50 -12.86
CA ARG A 508 5.30 3.21 -13.16
C ARG A 508 4.09 2.92 -12.26
N ILE A 509 4.14 3.36 -11.01
CA ILE A 509 3.08 3.16 -10.03
C ILE A 509 2.36 4.49 -9.85
N GLN A 510 1.09 4.52 -10.25
CA GLN A 510 0.18 5.67 -10.13
C GLN A 510 -0.93 5.43 -9.10
N TYR A 511 -1.06 4.20 -8.60
CA TYR A 511 -2.09 3.75 -7.64
C TYR A 511 -1.57 3.78 -6.18
N GLY A 512 -0.68 4.73 -5.88
CA GLY A 512 -0.10 4.90 -4.56
C GLY A 512 -0.99 5.74 -3.65
N VAL A 513 -1.33 5.25 -2.46
CA VAL A 513 -2.21 5.96 -1.51
C VAL A 513 -1.56 6.18 -0.15
N ASP A 514 -1.96 7.25 0.52
CA ASP A 514 -1.77 7.43 1.95
C ASP A 514 -2.79 6.56 2.69
N HIS A 515 -2.30 5.59 3.47
CA HIS A 515 -3.13 4.58 4.12
C HIS A 515 -4.19 5.22 5.03
N SER A 516 -3.80 6.10 5.94
CA SER A 516 -4.73 6.66 6.92
C SER A 516 -5.82 7.50 6.27
N THR A 517 -5.46 8.37 5.31
CA THR A 517 -6.43 9.18 4.56
C THR A 517 -7.37 8.32 3.72
N TYR A 518 -6.85 7.27 3.07
CA TYR A 518 -7.66 6.38 2.25
C TYR A 518 -8.66 5.57 3.09
N MET A 519 -8.20 4.97 4.18
CA MET A 519 -9.03 4.17 5.08
C MET A 519 -10.14 4.98 5.73
N SER A 520 -9.83 6.18 6.24
CA SER A 520 -10.84 7.08 6.83
C SER A 520 -11.84 7.59 5.79
N THR A 521 -11.40 7.84 4.55
CA THR A 521 -12.28 8.25 3.45
C THR A 521 -13.29 7.15 3.14
N LEU A 522 -12.84 5.90 2.96
CA LEU A 522 -13.75 4.76 2.75
C LEU A 522 -14.70 4.58 3.94
N ALA A 523 -14.20 4.71 5.16
CA ALA A 523 -15.03 4.60 6.37
C ALA A 523 -16.13 5.67 6.40
N ARG A 524 -15.79 6.92 6.05
CA ARG A 524 -16.73 8.03 6.01
C ARG A 524 -17.83 7.80 4.98
N ASP A 525 -17.47 7.34 3.78
CA ASP A 525 -18.42 7.11 2.69
C ASP A 525 -19.54 6.13 3.08
N MET A 526 -19.20 5.09 3.86
CA MET A 526 -20.15 4.06 4.32
C MET A 526 -20.72 4.32 5.72
N GLY A 527 -20.48 5.49 6.33
CA GLY A 527 -20.97 5.83 7.67
C GLY A 527 -20.34 5.02 8.81
N ALA A 528 -19.12 4.51 8.62
CA ALA A 528 -18.35 3.75 9.60
C ALA A 528 -17.23 4.56 10.28
N SER A 529 -17.00 5.80 9.86
CA SER A 529 -16.08 6.72 10.54
C SER A 529 -16.73 7.29 11.80
N PRO A 530 -16.28 6.94 13.02
CA PRO A 530 -16.97 7.34 14.24
C PRO A 530 -16.90 8.85 14.52
N GLY A 531 -17.95 9.44 15.09
CA GLY A 531 -17.85 10.78 15.68
C GLY A 531 -17.13 10.73 17.04
N LEU A 532 -16.32 11.74 17.39
CA LEU A 532 -15.63 11.75 18.70
C LEU A 532 -16.60 11.74 19.88
N TRP A 533 -17.68 12.52 19.79
CA TRP A 533 -18.71 12.57 20.83
C TRP A 533 -19.54 11.27 20.89
N GLU A 534 -19.80 10.67 19.73
CA GLU A 534 -20.46 9.38 19.63
C GLU A 534 -19.60 8.28 20.30
N LEU A 535 -18.30 8.21 19.98
CA LEU A 535 -17.36 7.29 20.63
C LEU A 535 -17.31 7.50 22.14
N LEU A 536 -17.22 8.74 22.59
CA LEU A 536 -17.15 9.05 24.02
C LEU A 536 -18.41 8.55 24.77
N ARG A 537 -19.59 8.74 24.19
CA ARG A 537 -20.86 8.28 24.78
C ARG A 537 -21.03 6.76 24.71
N THR A 538 -20.63 6.14 23.61
CA THR A 538 -20.91 4.72 23.34
C THR A 538 -19.86 3.78 23.91
N HIS A 539 -18.58 4.19 23.90
CA HIS A 539 -17.43 3.34 24.22
C HIS A 539 -16.55 3.89 25.35
N GLY A 540 -16.83 5.12 25.82
CA GLY A 540 -16.14 5.76 26.93
C GLY A 540 -14.81 6.43 26.55
N PRO A 541 -14.18 7.14 27.49
CA PRO A 541 -13.02 7.99 27.22
C PRO A 541 -11.79 7.21 26.75
N PHE A 542 -11.61 5.97 27.20
CA PHE A 542 -10.43 5.18 26.89
C PHE A 542 -10.35 4.79 25.40
N ILE A 543 -11.42 4.23 24.84
CA ILE A 543 -11.48 3.88 23.41
C ILE A 543 -11.37 5.13 22.54
N THR A 544 -12.04 6.22 22.93
CA THR A 544 -11.92 7.50 22.23
C THR A 544 -10.47 8.00 22.19
N LEU A 545 -9.75 7.89 23.30
CA LEU A 545 -8.34 8.27 23.36
C LEU A 545 -7.49 7.38 22.45
N VAL A 546 -7.69 6.05 22.48
CA VAL A 546 -6.97 5.14 21.57
C VAL A 546 -7.20 5.52 20.11
N TYR A 547 -8.46 5.71 19.71
CA TYR A 547 -8.82 6.10 18.35
C TYR A 547 -8.10 7.39 17.90
N CYS A 548 -8.04 8.38 18.79
CA CYS A 548 -7.40 9.68 18.53
C CYS A 548 -5.89 9.59 18.27
N PHE A 549 -5.18 8.68 18.92
CA PHE A 549 -3.72 8.67 18.96
C PHE A 549 -3.06 7.47 18.27
N SER A 550 -3.84 6.60 17.63
CA SER A 550 -3.34 5.42 16.95
C SER A 550 -3.44 5.55 15.42
N ALA A 551 -2.88 4.58 14.71
CA ALA A 551 -3.02 4.47 13.26
C ALA A 551 -4.47 4.18 12.84
N ALA A 552 -4.76 4.36 11.56
CA ALA A 552 -6.07 4.06 10.98
C ALA A 552 -6.30 2.54 10.85
N PHE A 553 -6.37 1.83 11.97
CA PHE A 553 -6.68 0.41 12.01
C PHE A 553 -8.13 0.16 11.57
N THR A 554 -8.35 -0.84 10.73
CA THR A 554 -9.68 -1.23 10.25
C THR A 554 -10.66 -1.52 11.38
N SER A 555 -10.17 -2.01 12.53
CA SER A 555 -10.97 -2.26 13.73
C SER A 555 -11.67 -1.02 14.29
N HIS A 556 -11.11 0.18 14.12
CA HIS A 556 -11.79 1.42 14.52
C HIS A 556 -13.08 1.63 13.72
N TYR A 557 -13.08 1.26 12.44
CA TYR A 557 -14.23 1.39 11.55
C TYR A 557 -15.25 0.26 11.72
N ARG A 558 -15.11 -0.54 12.79
CA ARG A 558 -16.11 -1.49 13.28
C ARG A 558 -16.65 -1.15 14.67
N LEU A 559 -16.29 0.01 15.22
CA LEU A 559 -16.86 0.49 16.48
C LEU A 559 -18.29 1.01 16.29
N VAL A 560 -18.60 1.54 15.11
CA VAL A 560 -19.91 2.07 14.70
C VAL A 560 -20.19 1.73 13.23
N GLY A 561 -21.37 2.12 12.73
CA GLY A 561 -21.72 1.99 11.32
C GLY A 561 -22.23 0.60 10.91
N PRO A 562 -22.40 0.38 9.60
CA PRO A 562 -23.12 -0.80 9.08
C PRO A 562 -22.40 -2.14 9.25
N PHE A 563 -21.10 -2.12 9.59
CA PHE A 563 -20.27 -3.31 9.82
C PHE A 563 -19.74 -3.38 11.26
N LYS A 564 -20.45 -2.74 12.20
CA LYS A 564 -20.14 -2.76 13.62
C LYS A 564 -19.93 -4.21 14.10
N SER A 565 -18.90 -4.41 14.93
CA SER A 565 -18.58 -5.70 15.54
C SER A 565 -18.46 -5.56 17.05
N ASP A 566 -19.07 -6.49 17.79
CA ASP A 566 -19.00 -6.53 19.25
C ASP A 566 -17.59 -6.88 19.77
N LYS A 567 -16.72 -7.43 18.91
CA LYS A 567 -15.32 -7.70 19.23
C LYS A 567 -14.44 -6.45 19.13
N ALA A 568 -14.85 -5.45 18.35
CA ALA A 568 -14.01 -4.28 18.05
C ALA A 568 -13.59 -3.49 19.30
N PRO A 569 -14.47 -3.23 20.30
CA PRO A 569 -14.07 -2.55 21.52
C PRO A 569 -12.94 -3.24 22.27
N ASP A 570 -12.95 -4.57 22.36
CA ASP A 570 -11.94 -5.32 23.09
C ASP A 570 -10.60 -5.36 22.36
N VAL A 571 -10.62 -5.48 21.02
CA VAL A 571 -9.40 -5.34 20.19
C VAL A 571 -8.78 -3.96 20.37
N VAL A 572 -9.60 -2.90 20.42
CA VAL A 572 -9.10 -1.53 20.64
C VAL A 572 -8.52 -1.37 22.04
N ARG A 573 -9.16 -1.97 23.06
CA ARG A 573 -8.70 -1.85 24.46
C ARG A 573 -7.41 -2.59 24.76
N THR A 574 -7.09 -3.61 23.98
CA THR A 574 -5.96 -4.51 24.22
C THR A 574 -4.91 -4.32 23.14
N GLU A 575 -5.05 -5.02 22.02
CA GLU A 575 -4.07 -5.10 20.95
C GLU A 575 -3.64 -3.75 20.37
N ILE A 576 -4.58 -2.83 20.15
CA ILE A 576 -4.28 -1.51 19.57
C ILE A 576 -3.68 -0.57 20.62
N TRP A 577 -4.10 -0.69 21.88
CA TRP A 577 -3.50 0.09 22.98
C TRP A 577 -2.03 -0.29 23.18
N ASP A 578 -1.72 -1.58 23.13
CA ASP A 578 -0.37 -2.11 23.37
C ASP A 578 0.66 -1.73 22.30
N THR A 579 0.24 -1.09 21.19
CA THR A 579 1.18 -0.57 20.19
C THR A 579 1.97 0.66 20.65
N GLY A 580 1.64 1.25 21.81
CA GLY A 580 2.46 2.29 22.46
C GLY A 580 2.44 3.66 21.78
N ASN A 581 1.47 3.91 20.88
CA ASN A 581 1.47 5.08 20.00
C ASN A 581 1.28 6.43 20.69
N ILE A 582 0.67 6.48 21.88
CA ILE A 582 0.19 7.73 22.47
C ILE A 582 1.31 8.71 22.77
N PHE A 583 2.43 8.24 23.34
CA PHE A 583 3.54 9.12 23.69
C PHE A 583 4.18 9.79 22.46
N MET A 584 4.29 9.07 21.35
CA MET A 584 4.84 9.60 20.09
C MET A 584 3.81 10.41 19.30
N GLY A 585 2.52 10.12 19.49
CA GLY A 585 1.43 10.76 18.76
C GLY A 585 1.00 12.12 19.29
N VAL A 586 1.16 12.39 20.60
CA VAL A 586 0.66 13.63 21.23
C VAL A 586 1.24 14.90 20.58
N ILE A 587 2.54 14.93 20.30
CA ILE A 587 3.20 16.14 19.76
C ILE A 587 2.70 16.45 18.33
N PRO A 588 2.79 15.52 17.35
CA PRO A 588 2.23 15.74 16.02
C PRO A 588 0.73 16.10 16.07
N MET A 589 -0.02 15.40 16.93
CA MET A 589 -1.46 15.60 17.06
C MET A 589 -1.83 16.99 17.59
N ALA A 590 -1.15 17.49 18.62
CA ALA A 590 -1.37 18.83 19.14
C ALA A 590 -1.03 19.89 18.08
N PHE A 591 0.07 19.71 17.35
CA PHE A 591 0.45 20.59 16.25
C PHE A 591 -0.64 20.64 15.17
N TYR A 592 -1.07 19.48 14.65
CA TYR A 592 -2.11 19.43 13.63
C TYR A 592 -3.47 19.89 14.14
N ALA A 593 -3.80 19.67 15.41
CA ALA A 593 -5.04 20.19 16.02
C ALA A 593 -5.08 21.72 15.93
N ILE A 594 -4.01 22.39 16.36
CA ILE A 594 -3.89 23.85 16.36
C ILE A 594 -4.00 24.39 14.93
N VAL A 595 -3.29 23.76 13.99
CA VAL A 595 -3.29 24.15 12.57
C VAL A 595 -4.69 24.03 11.96
N ASN A 596 -5.38 22.90 12.17
CA ASN A 596 -6.72 22.70 11.64
C ASN A 596 -7.76 23.63 12.31
N LEU A 597 -7.65 23.85 13.63
CA LEU A 597 -8.51 24.77 14.35
C LEU A 597 -8.31 26.23 13.90
N ALA A 598 -7.07 26.64 13.68
CA ALA A 598 -6.77 27.97 13.14
C ALA A 598 -7.37 28.15 11.74
N ALA A 599 -7.25 27.14 10.86
CA ALA A 599 -7.88 27.18 9.55
C ALA A 599 -9.41 27.29 9.64
N LEU A 600 -10.03 26.53 10.53
CA LEU A 600 -11.47 26.58 10.78
C LEU A 600 -11.93 27.96 11.29
N LEU A 601 -11.19 28.55 12.24
CA LEU A 601 -11.49 29.89 12.76
C LEU A 601 -11.36 30.95 11.66
N LEU A 602 -10.30 30.87 10.86
CA LEU A 602 -10.08 31.76 9.73
C LEU A 602 -11.18 31.63 8.68
N GLU A 603 -11.60 30.42 8.34
CA GLU A 603 -12.73 30.18 7.42
C GLU A 603 -14.04 30.74 7.99
N THR A 604 -14.30 30.50 9.28
CA THR A 604 -15.50 31.01 9.96
C THR A 604 -15.56 32.54 9.93
N ILE A 605 -14.44 33.20 10.24
CA ILE A 605 -14.30 34.67 10.19
C ILE A 605 -14.48 35.16 8.75
N TRP A 606 -13.84 34.48 7.79
CA TRP A 606 -13.93 34.81 6.37
C TRP A 606 -15.37 34.77 5.85
N ILE A 607 -16.11 33.72 6.21
CA ILE A 607 -17.54 33.57 5.91
C ILE A 607 -18.37 34.64 6.61
N ALA A 608 -18.09 34.93 7.89
CA ALA A 608 -18.80 35.95 8.66
C ALA A 608 -18.67 37.35 8.06
N PHE A 609 -17.56 37.66 7.38
CA PHE A 609 -17.37 38.92 6.64
C PHE A 609 -18.07 38.94 5.26
N GLY A 610 -19.04 38.06 5.02
CA GLY A 610 -19.82 38.00 3.79
C GLY A 610 -19.02 37.53 2.56
N ARG A 611 -17.78 37.06 2.78
CA ARG A 611 -17.01 36.44 1.71
C ARG A 611 -17.43 34.98 1.61
N PRO A 612 -17.67 34.44 0.40
CA PRO A 612 -17.81 32.99 0.25
C PRO A 612 -16.63 32.27 0.88
N ASP A 613 -16.80 31.01 1.30
CA ASP A 613 -15.65 30.14 1.51
C ASP A 613 -14.71 30.16 0.28
N VAL A 614 -13.45 29.77 0.45
CA VAL A 614 -12.44 29.89 -0.62
C VAL A 614 -12.87 29.21 -1.92
N LEU A 615 -13.67 28.14 -1.84
CA LEU A 615 -14.20 27.42 -3.00
C LEU A 615 -15.29 28.23 -3.69
N GLY A 616 -16.24 28.79 -2.93
CA GLY A 616 -17.25 29.71 -3.44
C GLY A 616 -16.68 31.05 -3.91
N TRP A 617 -15.54 31.51 -3.36
CA TRP A 617 -14.86 32.72 -3.82
C TRP A 617 -14.23 32.48 -5.17
N TYR A 618 -13.54 31.36 -5.32
CA TYR A 618 -12.97 30.96 -6.59
C TYR A 618 -14.04 30.76 -7.66
N GLU A 619 -15.12 30.05 -7.33
CA GLU A 619 -16.24 29.82 -8.25
C GLU A 619 -16.83 31.14 -8.76
N ARG A 620 -17.06 32.08 -7.84
CA ARG A 620 -17.64 33.39 -8.17
C ARG A 620 -16.69 34.31 -8.93
N THR A 621 -15.38 34.26 -8.65
CA THR A 621 -14.39 35.15 -9.31
C THR A 621 -13.91 34.62 -10.66
N THR A 622 -13.91 33.30 -10.85
CA THR A 622 -13.37 32.69 -12.08
C THR A 622 -14.43 32.07 -12.99
N GLY A 623 -15.67 31.92 -12.51
CA GLY A 623 -16.74 31.19 -13.22
C GLY A 623 -16.45 29.70 -13.38
N LYS A 624 -15.37 29.20 -12.75
CA LYS A 624 -14.94 27.81 -12.82
C LYS A 624 -15.35 27.12 -11.55
N ASP A 625 -16.00 25.96 -11.71
CA ASP A 625 -16.28 25.06 -10.61
C ASP A 625 -15.00 24.81 -9.79
N PRO A 626 -14.98 25.06 -8.48
CA PRO A 626 -13.81 24.87 -7.62
C PRO A 626 -13.38 23.39 -7.55
N ARG A 627 -14.24 22.46 -7.97
CA ARG A 627 -13.87 21.05 -8.23
C ARG A 627 -12.86 20.91 -9.38
N GLY A 628 -12.80 21.89 -10.29
CA GLY A 628 -11.82 22.01 -11.37
C GLY A 628 -10.48 22.61 -10.94
N LEU A 629 -10.40 23.39 -9.85
CA LEU A 629 -9.10 23.87 -9.31
C LEU A 629 -8.24 22.79 -8.71
N ARG A 630 -8.86 21.72 -8.20
CA ARG A 630 -8.10 20.55 -7.76
C ARG A 630 -7.36 19.90 -8.94
N LYS A 631 -7.77 20.16 -10.20
CA LYS A 631 -7.09 19.68 -11.41
C LYS A 631 -5.81 20.45 -11.78
N THR A 632 -5.51 21.59 -11.16
CA THR A 632 -4.26 22.31 -11.44
C THR A 632 -3.09 21.92 -10.53
N VAL A 633 -3.29 21.01 -9.58
CA VAL A 633 -2.21 20.48 -8.71
C VAL A 633 -2.17 18.95 -8.64
N ALA A 634 -3.27 18.25 -8.98
CA ALA A 634 -3.20 16.88 -9.50
C ALA A 634 -2.87 16.94 -11.00
N PRO A 635 -2.08 16.02 -11.57
CA PRO A 635 -1.92 15.97 -13.03
C PRO A 635 -3.30 15.95 -13.68
N GLU A 636 -3.49 16.77 -14.71
CA GLU A 636 -4.78 16.90 -15.42
C GLU A 636 -5.42 15.52 -15.64
N PRO A 637 -6.76 15.38 -15.53
CA PRO A 637 -7.43 14.20 -16.05
C PRO A 637 -7.23 14.19 -17.56
N ARG A 638 -6.17 13.51 -17.99
CA ARG A 638 -5.81 13.42 -19.40
C ARG A 638 -6.95 12.77 -20.15
N GLU A 639 -7.31 13.37 -21.29
CA GLU A 639 -7.79 12.59 -22.43
C GLU A 639 -6.87 11.38 -22.56
N LYS A 640 -7.38 10.20 -22.22
CA LYS A 640 -6.65 8.93 -22.27
C LYS A 640 -6.44 8.50 -23.72
N LYS A 641 -5.68 9.27 -24.51
CA LYS A 641 -5.03 8.73 -25.71
C LYS A 641 -3.71 8.08 -25.28
N ARG A 642 -3.78 6.85 -24.76
CA ARG A 642 -2.63 5.96 -24.88
C ARG A 642 -2.58 5.50 -26.33
N ARG A 643 -1.58 5.97 -27.07
CA ARG A 643 -1.07 5.21 -28.21
C ARG A 643 -0.76 3.82 -27.68
N VAL A 644 -1.43 2.81 -28.22
CA VAL A 644 -0.92 1.45 -28.23
C VAL A 644 0.47 1.58 -28.87
N VAL A 645 1.53 1.47 -28.08
CA VAL A 645 2.87 1.34 -28.62
C VAL A 645 2.93 -0.10 -29.09
N GLU A 646 2.77 -0.31 -30.39
CA GLU A 646 3.17 -1.57 -31.02
C GLU A 646 4.60 -1.85 -30.59
N VAL A 647 4.83 -3.08 -30.13
CA VAL A 647 6.16 -3.56 -29.74
C VAL A 647 6.98 -3.68 -31.02
N GLY A 648 7.62 -2.59 -31.41
CA GLY A 648 8.43 -2.48 -32.61
C GLY A 648 9.15 -1.14 -32.63
N GLU A 649 10.45 -1.19 -32.30
CA GLU A 649 11.46 -0.15 -32.54
C GLU A 649 11.27 1.25 -31.91
N ARG A 650 11.99 1.52 -30.79
CA ARG A 650 13.22 2.35 -30.77
C ARG A 650 13.71 2.72 -29.35
N LEU A 651 15.02 2.51 -29.15
CA LEU A 651 15.97 3.14 -28.21
C LEU A 651 16.16 4.65 -28.54
N PRO A 652 16.92 5.51 -27.80
CA PRO A 652 17.70 5.34 -26.57
C PRO A 652 17.43 6.39 -25.45
N ASN A 653 18.09 6.17 -24.30
CA ASN A 653 18.29 7.01 -23.09
C ASN A 653 17.27 6.92 -21.94
#